data_AF-A0A2U2M8P0-F1
#
_entry.id   AF-A0A2U2M8P0-F1
#
_cell.length_a   1.000
_cell.length_b   1.000
_cell.length_c   1.000
_cell.angle_alpha   90.00
_cell.angle_beta   90.00
_cell.angle_gamma   90.00
#
_symmetry.space_group_name_H-M   'P 1'
#
loop_
_entity.id
_entity.type
_entity.pdbx_description
1 polymer ?
#
loop_
_entity_poly.entity_id
_entity_poly.type
_entity_poly.pdbx_seq_one_letter_code
_entity_poly.pdbx_strand_id
1 'polypeptide(L)'
;MGLLLEMIEIIYNLLIGLSRVTFNLFFGSWRRCILTLILVGIVAFVVYQYRNNHKNDYKNKESVLIKWFESLSQESRKKNESKVKELIRVIKAVGSIISLFFLDVGIHFMNLFPFWNRQRKRFKKEVKPRLRFKTWRSLLGMMGLFGLLSLMFSAYLTSIIRECLRIILSYVKNQNVYFDWKSLYLTNLFNFKILLEIPTIAIPLVLLLFFLAIKSAKINWEHYRNYNNNEHGDDRFATVRELKHQYVMIPDRKERYKGKSGIPIVHLTAFNIQGLTLSSRMVYSSNRLNKIMTNLEKNALLSQYKAGYYLVDQQTINVLIVGGTRTGKGESMVNPTIDIISRAKDQSSMIIGDPKGELSQASYETLRKRNYNVQILSFQDMDFSVSYNPLALAISAAKHGYYEKVQARVNKVAEAIYRTPKKNGVGTGNQKYWEDTSISLFNAIAIALIDRAAEAIKVGEKDAWETVTIRNVATFLTDLGSEFVFVDENNEVTSPDNEAAMRKTKLTHYFDTLRQINQLRYSKFREMADINFRSSDFASEETKGNIYSSMLSGINLFLQDNIARLTSKNNLNLLDFGNPRRLTIQFRTSANVALPNPYAFQTATINIFEDKAQRLGIKRTGKHLIKNAKATIDEAGYLTYVISPELPERTRIEVTFDSPNNEAEIFDHKYIFKATKEYERKQGRIVIDRYTRDKILLGMKIEVVQKPKATIFDKQSIEFVYSEKPLALFLVTPPNRNEYGFLFTLLIDQIFNANYEVALNGGRSNIRRIQFLFDEFANIPAVPNLSQKLSIALGQNFQFMLIVQNLEQLIEKYGQEETANVIGNSSLFSLIKTNSLDTNEKFSKMLGNKTIDTRKLAQAVLNEANPNVDQSTEKQELLTVTQLAKLQAGEVVTIRTVKARDLKGHKVTPDPVFAHGRTEMPFRYMFLDDEFDQSKTAADIGYKSLHRGLNLKALSINPLVTAAALDEWVKAVKAKKDTSFPTRYYKLAKKEETKKTIADQKEEVLADEFNTGLDLP
;
A
#
# COMPACT_ATOMS: atom_id res chain seq x y z
N MET A 1 -46.98 17.05 3.08
CA MET A 1 -45.65 17.40 2.55
C MET A 1 -45.13 18.71 3.14
N GLY A 2 -45.93 19.79 3.18
CA GLY A 2 -45.58 21.06 3.88
C GLY A 2 -45.27 20.90 5.38
N LEU A 3 -46.15 20.25 6.16
CA LEU A 3 -45.92 19.93 7.57
C LEU A 3 -44.69 19.03 7.85
N LEU A 4 -44.31 18.20 6.88
CA LEU A 4 -43.13 17.32 6.99
C LEU A 4 -41.84 18.10 6.68
N LEU A 5 -41.90 19.04 5.74
CA LEU A 5 -40.84 20.01 5.48
C LEU A 5 -40.66 20.98 6.65
N GLU A 6 -41.74 21.49 7.24
CA GLU A 6 -41.69 22.29 8.46
C GLU A 6 -41.17 21.50 9.66
N MET A 7 -41.60 20.25 9.88
CA MET A 7 -41.03 19.41 10.94
C MET A 7 -39.55 19.09 10.70
N ILE A 8 -39.14 18.81 9.47
CA ILE A 8 -37.74 18.55 9.13
C ILE A 8 -36.91 19.82 9.30
N GLU A 9 -37.41 20.98 8.90
CA GLU A 9 -36.74 22.28 9.05
C GLU A 9 -36.68 22.72 10.52
N ILE A 10 -37.74 22.47 11.30
CA ILE A 10 -37.76 22.68 12.75
C ILE A 10 -36.78 21.73 13.42
N ILE A 11 -36.80 20.43 13.13
CA ILE A 11 -35.88 19.44 13.73
C ILE A 11 -34.43 19.68 13.29
N TYR A 12 -34.20 20.09 12.03
CA TYR A 12 -32.89 20.44 11.50
C TYR A 12 -32.34 21.71 12.14
N ASN A 13 -33.16 22.76 12.31
CA ASN A 13 -32.78 23.99 13.00
C ASN A 13 -32.67 23.77 14.52
N LEU A 14 -33.46 22.86 15.12
CA LEU A 14 -33.35 22.47 16.53
C LEU A 14 -32.08 21.65 16.77
N LEU A 15 -31.70 20.73 15.87
CA LEU A 15 -30.46 19.94 15.94
C LEU A 15 -29.21 20.77 15.62
N ILE A 16 -29.30 21.76 14.72
CA ILE A 16 -28.22 22.73 14.48
C ILE A 16 -28.08 23.72 15.63
N GLY A 17 -29.21 24.17 16.20
CA GLY A 17 -29.25 25.01 17.39
C GLY A 17 -28.70 24.27 18.62
N LEU A 18 -29.19 23.06 18.88
CA LEU A 18 -28.70 22.19 19.95
C LEU A 18 -27.25 21.79 19.72
N SER A 19 -26.80 21.51 18.50
CA SER A 19 -25.39 21.21 18.25
C SER A 19 -24.49 22.44 18.41
N ARG A 20 -24.88 23.64 17.95
CA ARG A 20 -24.12 24.89 18.20
C ARG A 20 -24.06 25.25 19.68
N VAL A 21 -25.15 25.06 20.41
CA VAL A 21 -25.26 25.38 21.84
C VAL A 21 -24.50 24.35 22.67
N THR A 22 -24.76 23.05 22.50
CA THR A 22 -24.04 21.97 23.21
C THR A 22 -22.55 21.94 22.88
N PHE A 23 -22.14 22.20 21.63
CA PHE A 23 -20.74 22.18 21.24
C PHE A 23 -19.91 23.33 21.86
N ASN A 24 -20.50 24.51 22.06
CA ASN A 24 -19.85 25.61 22.79
C ASN A 24 -19.90 25.47 24.32
N LEU A 25 -20.86 24.68 24.82
CA LEU A 25 -21.09 24.40 26.25
C LEU A 25 -20.12 23.37 26.83
N PHE A 26 -19.70 22.36 26.05
CA PHE A 26 -18.87 21.26 26.56
C PHE A 26 -17.35 21.53 26.55
N PHE A 27 -16.89 22.68 26.04
CA PHE A 27 -15.47 23.06 26.04
C PHE A 27 -15.21 24.49 26.56
N GLY A 28 -15.32 24.70 27.88
CA GLY A 28 -14.63 25.80 28.57
C GLY A 28 -15.26 26.38 29.85
N SER A 29 -14.69 26.04 31.02
CA SER A 29 -14.86 26.65 32.36
C SER A 29 -16.29 26.72 32.96
N TRP A 30 -16.39 26.58 34.29
CA TRP A 30 -17.64 26.68 35.09
C TRP A 30 -18.51 27.92 34.83
N ARG A 31 -17.92 29.03 34.34
CA ARG A 31 -18.67 30.24 33.94
C ARG A 31 -19.69 29.98 32.81
N ARG A 32 -19.43 29.00 31.94
CA ARG A 32 -20.37 28.63 30.86
C ARG A 32 -21.52 27.77 31.35
N CYS A 33 -21.31 26.98 32.42
CA CYS A 33 -22.35 26.18 33.08
C CYS A 33 -23.45 27.05 33.70
N ILE A 34 -23.06 28.20 34.27
CA ILE A 34 -23.99 29.19 34.83
C ILE A 34 -24.81 29.86 33.71
N LEU A 35 -24.17 30.23 32.60
CA LEU A 35 -24.86 30.74 31.41
C LEU A 35 -25.82 29.71 30.80
N THR A 36 -25.50 28.41 30.86
CA THR A 36 -26.43 27.34 30.46
C THR A 36 -27.64 27.23 31.36
N LEU A 37 -27.45 27.30 32.68
CA LEU A 37 -28.56 27.22 33.62
C LEU A 37 -29.50 28.42 33.47
N ILE A 38 -28.93 29.59 33.16
CA ILE A 38 -29.70 30.80 32.81
C ILE A 38 -30.44 30.59 31.48
N LEU A 39 -29.79 30.07 30.44
CA LEU A 39 -30.41 29.87 29.12
C LEU A 39 -31.48 28.75 29.11
N VAL A 40 -31.22 27.64 29.82
CA VAL A 40 -32.19 26.55 30.05
C VAL A 40 -33.34 27.04 30.91
N GLY A 41 -33.07 27.91 31.89
CA GLY A 41 -34.10 28.62 32.65
C GLY A 41 -34.97 29.51 31.78
N ILE A 42 -34.38 30.26 30.84
CA ILE A 42 -35.11 31.11 29.88
C ILE A 42 -35.94 30.25 28.91
N VAL A 43 -35.39 29.16 28.38
CA VAL A 43 -36.12 28.26 27.46
C VAL A 43 -37.24 27.53 28.20
N ALA A 44 -37.00 27.05 29.43
CA ALA A 44 -38.04 26.44 30.26
C ALA A 44 -39.13 27.45 30.62
N PHE A 45 -38.77 28.71 30.88
CA PHE A 45 -39.71 29.80 31.14
C PHE A 45 -40.55 30.17 29.90
N VAL A 46 -39.94 30.20 28.71
CA VAL A 46 -40.64 30.43 27.43
C VAL A 46 -41.57 29.27 27.09
N VAL A 47 -41.13 28.01 27.28
CA VAL A 47 -41.97 26.81 27.09
C VAL A 47 -43.10 26.75 28.12
N TYR A 48 -42.85 27.16 29.36
CA TYR A 48 -43.87 27.28 30.40
C TYR A 48 -44.90 28.37 30.06
N GLN A 49 -44.46 29.56 29.63
CA GLN A 49 -45.33 30.65 29.18
C GLN A 49 -46.16 30.26 27.95
N TYR A 50 -45.55 29.58 26.97
CA TYR A 50 -46.25 29.07 25.78
C TYR A 50 -47.31 28.01 26.15
N ARG A 51 -46.97 27.08 27.05
CA ARG A 51 -47.92 26.07 27.56
C ARG A 51 -49.05 26.69 28.38
N ASN A 52 -48.80 27.76 29.13
CA ASN A 52 -49.83 28.46 29.90
C ASN A 52 -50.74 29.32 29.00
N ASN A 53 -50.19 29.98 27.98
CA ASN A 53 -50.97 30.79 27.03
C ASN A 53 -51.82 29.95 26.07
N HIS A 54 -51.51 28.67 25.89
CA HIS A 54 -52.29 27.74 25.05
C HIS A 54 -53.01 26.64 25.84
N LYS A 55 -53.17 26.78 27.16
CA LYS A 55 -53.79 25.78 28.04
C LYS A 55 -55.23 25.40 27.65
N ASN A 56 -55.96 26.30 26.97
CA ASN A 56 -57.33 26.04 26.51
C ASN A 56 -57.41 25.36 25.13
N ASP A 57 -56.33 25.36 24.34
CA ASP A 57 -56.29 24.72 23.00
C ASP A 57 -55.97 23.21 23.05
N TYR A 58 -55.48 22.71 24.20
CA TYR A 58 -55.04 21.32 24.37
C TYR A 58 -56.08 20.39 25.00
N LYS A 59 -57.25 20.90 25.44
CA LYS A 59 -58.26 20.05 26.11
C LYS A 59 -59.07 19.15 25.18
N ASN A 60 -59.11 19.42 23.87
CA ASN A 60 -59.92 18.66 22.90
C ASN A 60 -59.17 18.14 21.66
N LYS A 61 -57.84 18.13 21.67
CA LYS A 61 -57.06 17.47 20.61
C LYS A 61 -56.48 16.16 21.15
N GLU A 62 -57.28 15.10 21.07
CA GLU A 62 -56.72 13.75 20.86
C GLU A 62 -55.57 13.88 19.87
N SER A 63 -54.39 13.43 20.26
CA SER A 63 -53.15 13.82 19.62
C SER A 63 -53.26 13.72 18.10
N VAL A 64 -52.98 14.83 17.41
CA VAL A 64 -52.97 14.90 15.94
C VAL A 64 -52.09 13.79 15.36
N LEU A 65 -51.10 13.32 16.12
CA LEU A 65 -50.28 12.13 15.84
C LEU A 65 -51.06 10.82 15.78
N ILE A 66 -52.00 10.56 16.70
CA ILE A 66 -52.85 9.35 16.71
C ILE A 66 -53.85 9.39 15.56
N LYS A 67 -54.53 10.53 15.32
CA LYS A 67 -55.44 10.69 14.17
C LYS A 67 -54.72 10.64 12.82
N TRP A 68 -53.47 11.12 12.76
CA TRP A 68 -52.61 10.97 11.58
C TRP A 68 -52.20 9.51 11.36
N PHE A 69 -51.84 8.78 12.42
CA PHE A 69 -51.56 7.33 12.37
C PHE A 69 -52.78 6.50 11.95
N GLU A 70 -53.97 6.84 12.45
CA GLU A 70 -55.23 6.20 12.06
C GLU A 70 -55.62 6.53 10.61
N SER A 71 -55.43 7.77 10.16
CA SER A 71 -55.67 8.17 8.76
C SER A 71 -54.73 7.47 7.78
N LEU A 72 -53.47 7.24 8.16
CA LEU A 72 -52.50 6.46 7.40
C LEU A 72 -52.87 4.98 7.34
N SER A 73 -53.45 4.44 8.41
CA SER A 73 -53.96 3.06 8.42
C SER A 73 -55.15 2.89 7.46
N GLN A 74 -56.02 3.90 7.36
CA GLN A 74 -57.18 3.87 6.46
C GLN A 74 -56.81 4.12 4.99
N GLU A 75 -55.86 5.03 4.69
CA GLU A 75 -55.34 5.22 3.33
C GLU A 75 -54.51 4.02 2.84
N SER A 76 -53.88 3.25 3.75
CA SER A 76 -53.10 2.04 3.40
C SER A 76 -53.94 0.93 2.76
N ARG A 77 -55.26 0.91 2.99
CA ARG A 77 -56.17 -0.09 2.39
C ARG A 77 -56.53 0.22 0.94
N LYS A 78 -56.21 1.41 0.40
CA LYS A 78 -56.49 1.78 -0.99
C LYS A 78 -55.21 2.29 -1.69
N LYS A 79 -54.58 1.39 -2.45
CA LYS A 79 -53.55 1.65 -3.49
C LYS A 79 -52.28 2.40 -3.05
N ASN A 80 -51.30 1.69 -2.47
CA ASN A 80 -49.85 1.76 -2.81
C ASN A 80 -48.97 1.04 -1.75
N GLU A 81 -48.79 -0.28 -1.87
CA GLU A 81 -47.85 -1.03 -1.01
C GLU A 81 -46.40 -0.52 -1.06
N SER A 82 -45.98 0.05 -2.19
CA SER A 82 -44.63 0.60 -2.38
C SER A 82 -44.35 1.80 -1.47
N LYS A 83 -45.30 2.75 -1.37
CA LYS A 83 -45.15 3.98 -0.58
C LYS A 83 -45.15 3.68 0.93
N VAL A 84 -45.92 2.69 1.37
CA VAL A 84 -45.94 2.25 2.78
C VAL A 84 -44.59 1.61 3.15
N LYS A 85 -44.02 0.77 2.29
CA LYS A 85 -42.67 0.18 2.50
C LYS A 85 -41.57 1.23 2.51
N GLU A 86 -41.73 2.32 1.77
CA GLU A 86 -40.81 3.45 1.75
C GLU A 86 -40.94 4.30 3.02
N LEU A 87 -42.17 4.60 3.46
CA LEU A 87 -42.43 5.31 4.71
C LEU A 87 -41.92 4.55 5.95
N ILE A 88 -42.14 3.24 6.02
CA ILE A 88 -41.60 2.38 7.10
C ILE A 88 -40.07 2.43 7.11
N ARG A 89 -39.42 2.44 5.94
CA ARG A 89 -37.96 2.59 5.83
C ARG A 89 -37.49 3.93 6.38
N VAL A 90 -38.18 5.03 6.04
CA VAL A 90 -37.86 6.37 6.57
C VAL A 90 -38.02 6.42 8.08
N ILE A 91 -39.13 5.89 8.63
CA ILE A 91 -39.36 5.87 10.09
C ILE A 91 -38.27 5.05 10.79
N LYS A 92 -37.89 3.88 10.26
CA LYS A 92 -36.79 3.07 10.80
C LYS A 92 -35.45 3.80 10.74
N ALA A 93 -35.17 4.51 9.65
CA ALA A 93 -33.94 5.29 9.51
C ALA A 93 -33.89 6.44 10.53
N VAL A 94 -34.96 7.24 10.64
CA VAL A 94 -35.05 8.35 11.60
C VAL A 94 -34.97 7.85 13.04
N GLY A 95 -35.70 6.79 13.38
CA GLY A 95 -35.61 6.16 14.70
C GLY A 95 -34.18 5.68 15.01
N SER A 96 -33.49 5.09 14.04
CA SER A 96 -32.11 4.64 14.20
C SER A 96 -31.14 5.81 14.41
N ILE A 97 -31.32 6.94 13.72
CA ILE A 97 -30.51 8.16 13.92
C ILE A 97 -30.69 8.69 15.34
N ILE A 98 -31.93 8.77 15.83
CA ILE A 98 -32.25 9.26 17.17
C ILE A 98 -31.63 8.33 18.22
N SER A 99 -31.81 7.01 18.07
CA SER A 99 -31.22 6.02 18.98
C SER A 99 -29.70 6.10 19.01
N LEU A 100 -29.04 6.26 17.85
CA LEU A 100 -27.58 6.47 17.78
C LEU A 100 -27.16 7.72 18.53
N PHE A 101 -27.82 8.84 18.30
CA PHE A 101 -27.49 10.10 18.95
C PHE A 101 -27.57 10.00 20.48
N PHE A 102 -28.66 9.43 21.02
CA PHE A 102 -28.80 9.26 22.47
C PHE A 102 -27.79 8.28 23.05
N LEU A 103 -27.50 7.18 22.34
CA LEU A 103 -26.49 6.22 22.76
C LEU A 103 -25.09 6.85 22.81
N ASP A 104 -24.74 7.62 21.78
CA ASP A 104 -23.47 8.33 21.69
C ASP A 104 -23.32 9.37 22.80
N VAL A 105 -24.32 10.23 22.98
CA VAL A 105 -24.33 11.22 24.06
C VAL A 105 -24.24 10.53 25.42
N GLY A 106 -24.97 9.42 25.60
CA GLY A 106 -24.93 8.61 26.82
C GLY A 106 -23.53 8.09 27.14
N ILE A 107 -22.82 7.52 26.16
CA ILE A 107 -21.45 7.00 26.35
C ILE A 107 -20.49 8.12 26.76
N HIS A 108 -20.52 9.26 26.06
CA HIS A 108 -19.66 10.40 26.40
C HIS A 108 -20.02 11.02 27.75
N PHE A 109 -21.31 11.10 28.08
CA PHE A 109 -21.78 11.58 29.38
C PHE A 109 -21.30 10.67 30.51
N MET A 110 -21.42 9.35 30.36
CA MET A 110 -20.91 8.40 31.36
C MET A 110 -19.39 8.52 31.52
N ASN A 111 -18.65 8.78 30.44
CA ASN A 111 -17.19 8.96 30.48
C ASN A 111 -16.72 10.25 31.20
N LEU A 112 -17.63 11.16 31.57
CA LEU A 112 -17.32 12.31 32.44
C LEU A 112 -17.20 11.90 33.91
N PHE A 113 -17.84 10.81 34.32
CA PHE A 113 -17.85 10.38 35.71
C PHE A 113 -16.60 9.57 36.08
N PRO A 114 -15.91 9.90 37.18
CA PRO A 114 -14.66 9.22 37.59
C PRO A 114 -14.81 7.72 37.86
N PHE A 115 -15.98 7.25 38.30
CA PHE A 115 -16.22 5.83 38.57
C PHE A 115 -16.36 4.99 37.29
N TRP A 116 -16.78 5.62 36.19
CA TRP A 116 -16.90 5.01 34.87
C TRP A 116 -15.61 5.17 34.08
N ASN A 117 -15.04 6.38 34.08
CA ASN A 117 -13.76 6.70 33.46
C ASN A 117 -12.60 6.29 34.39
N ARG A 118 -12.27 4.99 34.37
CA ARG A 118 -11.18 4.40 35.15
C ARG A 118 -9.78 4.69 34.57
N GLN A 119 -9.64 5.65 33.66
CA GLN A 119 -8.34 5.95 33.07
C GLN A 119 -7.40 6.57 34.10
N ARG A 120 -6.26 5.92 34.31
CA ARG A 120 -5.18 6.47 35.15
C ARG A 120 -4.56 7.68 34.45
N LYS A 121 -4.08 8.66 35.21
CA LYS A 121 -3.25 9.75 34.66
C LYS A 121 -1.91 9.14 34.19
N ARG A 122 -1.77 8.90 32.88
CA ARG A 122 -0.58 8.28 32.28
C ARG A 122 0.53 9.27 31.95
N PHE A 123 0.17 10.52 31.67
CA PHE A 123 1.09 11.57 31.26
C PHE A 123 1.07 12.72 32.28
N LYS A 124 2.26 13.22 32.65
CA LYS A 124 2.40 14.45 33.43
C LYS A 124 1.91 15.60 32.55
N LYS A 125 0.72 16.14 32.85
CA LYS A 125 0.22 17.35 32.18
C LYS A 125 0.95 18.55 32.75
N GLU A 126 1.55 19.36 31.88
CA GLU A 126 2.03 20.68 32.27
C GLU A 126 0.86 21.49 32.84
N VAL A 127 0.95 21.85 34.11
CA VAL A 127 -0.01 22.76 34.72
C VAL A 127 0.32 24.16 34.23
N LYS A 128 -0.52 24.70 33.35
CA LYS A 128 -0.38 26.05 32.81
C LYS A 128 -1.33 26.97 33.60
N PRO A 129 -0.82 27.93 34.39
CA PRO A 129 -1.66 28.91 35.06
C PRO A 129 -2.51 29.67 34.04
N ARG A 130 -3.75 30.00 34.41
CA ARG A 130 -4.70 30.71 33.51
C ARG A 130 -4.22 32.10 33.15
N LEU A 131 -3.55 32.78 34.08
CA LEU A 131 -2.91 34.08 33.90
C LEU A 131 -1.41 33.86 34.13
N ARG A 132 -0.64 33.85 33.05
CA ARG A 132 0.82 33.71 33.09
C ARG A 132 1.43 34.59 32.02
N PHE A 133 2.24 35.55 32.44
CA PHE A 133 2.83 36.54 31.55
C PHE A 133 4.31 36.22 31.41
N LYS A 134 4.67 35.55 30.31
CA LYS A 134 6.03 35.01 30.11
C LYS A 134 7.00 36.02 29.51
N THR A 135 6.50 36.94 28.69
CA THR A 135 7.32 37.85 27.88
C THR A 135 7.18 39.30 28.34
N TRP A 136 8.19 40.12 28.07
CA TRP A 136 8.15 41.55 28.36
C TRP A 136 6.93 42.25 27.73
N ARG A 137 6.57 41.89 26.48
CA ARG A 137 5.36 42.40 25.81
C ARG A 137 4.08 42.08 26.58
N SER A 138 4.03 40.90 27.21
CA SER A 138 2.88 40.48 28.02
C SER A 138 2.82 41.19 29.38
N LEU A 139 3.97 41.59 29.94
CA LEU A 139 4.05 42.46 31.12
C LEU A 139 3.49 43.85 30.82
N LEU A 140 3.88 44.47 29.69
CA LEU A 140 3.35 45.76 29.27
C LEU A 140 1.82 45.72 29.08
N GLY A 141 1.32 44.68 28.40
CA GLY A 141 -0.12 44.46 28.26
C GLY A 141 -0.84 44.28 29.59
N MET A 142 -0.20 43.61 30.56
CA MET A 142 -0.73 43.45 31.91
C MET A 142 -0.76 44.78 32.68
N MET A 143 0.31 45.59 32.63
CA MET A 143 0.33 46.91 33.25
C MET A 143 -0.79 47.80 32.70
N GLY A 144 -1.08 47.69 31.39
CA GLY A 144 -2.23 48.35 30.78
C GLY A 144 -3.58 47.83 31.28
N LEU A 145 -3.80 46.51 31.29
CA LEU A 145 -5.06 45.90 31.76
C LEU A 145 -5.32 46.16 33.25
N PHE A 146 -4.30 45.98 34.09
CA PHE A 146 -4.35 46.22 35.53
C PHE A 146 -4.42 47.71 35.86
N GLY A 147 -3.82 48.56 35.03
CA GLY A 147 -4.03 50.01 35.10
C GLY A 147 -5.46 50.41 34.82
N LEU A 148 -6.07 49.84 33.79
CA LEU A 148 -7.48 50.07 33.47
C LEU A 148 -8.40 49.56 34.58
N LEU A 149 -8.12 48.37 35.14
CA LEU A 149 -8.88 47.85 36.29
C LEU A 149 -8.72 48.73 37.53
N SER A 150 -7.49 49.18 37.84
CA SER A 150 -7.23 50.14 38.93
C SER A 150 -8.03 51.43 38.74
N LEU A 151 -8.09 51.95 37.51
CA LEU A 151 -8.85 53.14 37.16
C LEU A 151 -10.37 52.92 37.32
N MET A 152 -10.89 51.75 36.94
CA MET A 152 -12.30 51.38 37.18
C MET A 152 -12.63 51.23 38.66
N PHE A 153 -11.78 50.53 39.42
CA PHE A 153 -11.97 50.33 40.85
C PHE A 153 -11.86 51.63 41.64
N SER A 154 -10.95 52.52 41.24
CA SER A 154 -10.85 53.85 41.86
C SER A 154 -12.08 54.70 41.58
N ALA A 155 -12.65 54.66 40.37
CA ALA A 155 -13.91 55.36 40.07
C ALA A 155 -15.05 54.87 40.96
N TYR A 156 -15.16 53.54 41.12
CA TYR A 156 -16.16 52.92 41.99
C TYR A 156 -15.96 53.28 43.46
N LEU A 157 -14.74 53.17 43.99
CA LEU A 157 -14.46 53.46 45.39
C LEU A 157 -14.57 54.96 45.71
N THR A 158 -14.21 55.84 44.76
CA THR A 158 -14.43 57.29 44.88
C THR A 158 -15.92 57.62 44.95
N SER A 159 -16.77 56.91 44.19
CA SER A 159 -18.22 57.06 44.28
C SER A 159 -18.77 56.71 45.65
N ILE A 160 -18.24 55.67 46.29
CA ILE A 160 -18.63 55.24 47.65
C ILE A 160 -18.14 56.25 48.68
N ILE A 161 -16.85 56.60 48.63
CA ILE A 161 -16.24 57.54 49.56
C ILE A 161 -16.92 58.92 49.49
N ARG A 162 -17.28 59.38 48.29
CA ARG A 162 -18.04 60.61 48.08
C ARG A 162 -19.35 60.61 48.86
N GLU A 163 -20.12 59.53 48.77
CA GLU A 163 -21.43 59.46 49.42
C GLU A 163 -21.29 59.32 50.94
N CYS A 164 -20.28 58.57 51.41
CA CYS A 164 -19.93 58.54 52.83
C CYS A 164 -19.54 59.93 53.37
N LEU A 165 -18.71 60.68 52.65
CA LEU A 165 -18.32 62.04 53.04
C LEU A 165 -19.50 63.01 53.00
N ARG A 166 -20.44 62.85 52.05
CA ARG A 166 -21.65 63.65 51.96
C ARG A 166 -22.53 63.49 53.20
N ILE A 167 -22.66 62.28 53.74
CA ILE A 167 -23.39 61.99 54.98
C ILE A 167 -22.67 62.57 56.19
N ILE A 168 -21.35 62.41 56.27
CA ILE A 168 -20.56 62.96 57.38
C ILE A 168 -20.67 64.49 57.39
N LEU A 169 -20.56 65.15 56.23
CA LEU A 169 -20.70 66.60 56.10
C LEU A 169 -22.14 67.09 56.35
N SER A 170 -23.17 66.31 55.99
CA SER A 170 -24.56 66.68 56.26
C SER A 170 -24.91 66.55 57.75
N TYR A 171 -24.34 65.56 58.45
CA TYR A 171 -24.44 65.42 59.90
C TYR A 171 -23.81 66.63 60.63
N VAL A 172 -22.64 67.08 60.17
CA VAL A 172 -21.98 68.28 60.72
C VAL A 172 -22.76 69.58 60.41
N LYS A 173 -23.54 69.63 59.32
CA LYS A 173 -24.35 70.79 58.90
C LYS A 173 -25.81 70.74 59.36
N ASN A 174 -26.20 69.80 60.22
CA ASN A 174 -27.60 69.57 60.66
C ASN A 174 -28.61 69.44 59.49
N GLN A 175 -28.21 68.75 58.42
CA GLN A 175 -29.10 68.44 57.28
C GLN A 175 -29.33 66.92 57.19
N ASN A 176 -30.59 66.51 57.07
CA ASN A 176 -30.95 65.10 56.88
C ASN A 176 -30.75 64.68 55.43
N VAL A 177 -29.62 64.01 55.15
CA VAL A 177 -29.32 63.41 53.84
C VAL A 177 -29.20 61.89 54.01
N TYR A 178 -29.92 61.14 53.19
CA TYR A 178 -29.88 59.67 53.17
C TYR A 178 -28.82 59.16 52.19
N PHE A 179 -28.21 58.00 52.49
CA PHE A 179 -27.24 57.34 51.61
C PHE A 179 -27.88 56.94 50.29
N ASP A 180 -27.36 57.44 49.17
CA ASP A 180 -27.78 56.96 47.86
C ASP A 180 -27.19 55.57 47.57
N TRP A 181 -28.04 54.54 47.68
CA TRP A 181 -27.69 53.15 47.36
C TRP A 181 -27.23 52.95 45.91
N LYS A 182 -27.55 53.86 44.99
CA LYS A 182 -27.04 53.82 43.61
C LYS A 182 -25.52 53.99 43.54
N SER A 183 -24.89 54.56 44.56
CA SER A 183 -23.43 54.68 44.65
C SER A 183 -22.70 53.32 44.70
N LEU A 184 -23.38 52.26 45.17
CA LEU A 184 -22.87 50.88 45.22
C LEU A 184 -23.11 50.08 43.93
N TYR A 185 -23.77 50.65 42.92
CA TYR A 185 -24.02 49.93 41.68
C TYR A 185 -22.73 49.73 40.89
N LEU A 186 -22.56 48.53 40.33
CA LEU A 186 -21.41 48.18 39.49
C LEU A 186 -21.29 49.05 38.22
N THR A 187 -22.33 49.79 37.84
CA THR A 187 -22.30 50.79 36.76
C THR A 187 -21.30 51.91 37.04
N ASN A 188 -21.01 52.22 38.31
CA ASN A 188 -20.05 53.27 38.69
C ASN A 188 -18.59 52.89 38.41
N LEU A 189 -18.29 51.62 38.10
CA LEU A 189 -16.96 51.20 37.62
C LEU A 189 -16.56 51.88 36.30
N PHE A 190 -17.52 52.34 35.51
CA PHE A 190 -17.28 53.03 34.23
C PHE A 190 -17.54 54.55 34.32
N ASN A 191 -17.89 55.07 35.51
CA ASN A 191 -18.21 56.47 35.69
C ASN A 191 -16.94 57.29 36.00
N PHE A 192 -16.07 57.45 35.00
CA PHE A 192 -14.79 58.13 35.15
C PHE A 192 -14.92 59.64 35.41
N LYS A 193 -16.10 60.22 35.16
CA LYS A 193 -16.37 61.64 35.45
C LYS A 193 -16.23 61.95 36.95
N ILE A 194 -16.58 61.00 37.82
CA ILE A 194 -16.46 61.13 39.28
C ILE A 194 -15.01 61.37 39.73
N LEU A 195 -14.02 60.85 38.99
CA LEU A 195 -12.61 61.04 39.32
C LEU A 195 -12.17 62.51 39.17
N LEU A 196 -12.82 63.28 38.30
CA LEU A 196 -12.56 64.71 38.09
C LEU A 196 -13.37 65.60 39.06
N GLU A 197 -14.47 65.09 39.62
CA GLU A 197 -15.32 65.83 40.55
C GLU A 197 -14.70 65.96 41.96
N ILE A 198 -13.88 64.98 42.38
CA ILE A 198 -13.17 65.00 43.69
C ILE A 198 -11.71 64.56 43.50
N PRO A 199 -10.87 65.39 42.85
CA PRO A 199 -9.51 65.00 42.48
C PRO A 199 -8.60 64.75 43.69
N THR A 200 -8.86 65.41 44.82
CA THR A 200 -8.06 65.31 46.06
C THR A 200 -8.06 63.91 46.67
N ILE A 201 -9.12 63.12 46.46
CA ILE A 201 -9.24 61.74 46.94
C ILE A 201 -9.02 60.76 45.78
N ALA A 202 -9.56 61.07 44.61
CA ALA A 202 -9.49 60.22 43.44
C ALA A 202 -8.05 59.99 42.95
N ILE A 203 -7.22 61.04 42.86
CA ILE A 203 -5.85 60.94 42.32
C ILE A 203 -4.94 60.07 43.21
N PRO A 204 -4.87 60.28 44.55
CA PRO A 204 -4.10 59.39 45.42
C PRO A 204 -4.58 57.94 45.37
N LEU A 205 -5.88 57.72 45.26
CA LEU A 205 -6.47 56.39 45.19
C LEU A 205 -6.13 55.67 43.88
N VAL A 206 -6.20 56.37 42.74
CA VAL A 206 -5.77 55.86 41.44
C VAL A 206 -4.28 55.48 41.48
N LEU A 207 -3.43 56.36 42.02
CA LEU A 207 -1.99 56.11 42.12
C LEU A 207 -1.66 54.91 43.04
N LEU A 208 -2.34 54.80 44.18
CA LEU A 208 -2.18 53.68 45.12
C LEU A 208 -2.58 52.35 44.48
N LEU A 209 -3.79 52.29 43.90
CA LEU A 209 -4.27 51.08 43.24
C LEU A 209 -3.42 50.75 42.02
N PHE A 210 -2.94 51.74 41.26
CA PHE A 210 -2.05 51.53 40.13
C PHE A 210 -0.69 50.97 40.56
N PHE A 211 -0.12 51.50 41.64
CA PHE A 211 1.11 50.98 42.22
C PHE A 211 0.96 49.52 42.70
N LEU A 212 -0.12 49.21 43.41
CA LEU A 212 -0.42 47.84 43.83
C LEU A 212 -0.59 46.90 42.63
N ALA A 213 -1.24 47.38 41.57
CA ALA A 213 -1.47 46.61 40.37
C ALA A 213 -0.15 46.38 39.58
N ILE A 214 0.75 47.36 39.51
CA ILE A 214 2.11 47.20 38.95
C ILE A 214 2.94 46.23 39.79
N LYS A 215 2.88 46.33 41.12
CA LYS A 215 3.60 45.40 42.01
C LYS A 215 3.10 43.97 41.82
N SER A 216 1.78 43.77 41.75
CA SER A 216 1.16 42.47 41.44
C SER A 216 1.58 41.95 40.05
N ALA A 217 1.59 42.83 39.05
CA ALA A 217 2.05 42.53 37.70
C ALA A 217 3.52 42.07 37.68
N LYS A 218 4.41 42.79 38.37
CA LYS A 218 5.83 42.46 38.47
C LYS A 218 6.04 41.11 39.16
N ILE A 219 5.38 40.87 40.29
CA ILE A 219 5.44 39.58 41.01
C ILE A 219 4.98 38.43 40.11
N ASN A 220 3.84 38.59 39.42
CA ASN A 220 3.33 37.57 38.50
C ASN A 220 4.34 37.30 37.36
N TRP A 221 4.92 38.34 36.79
CA TRP A 221 5.93 38.19 35.74
C TRP A 221 7.20 37.50 36.25
N GLU A 222 7.76 37.91 37.39
CA GLU A 222 8.93 37.25 37.99
C GLU A 222 8.64 35.77 38.28
N HIS A 223 7.44 35.47 38.78
CA HIS A 223 7.02 34.09 39.04
C HIS A 223 6.85 33.27 37.75
N TYR A 224 6.43 33.85 36.63
CA TYR A 224 6.10 33.11 35.40
C TYR A 224 7.01 33.38 34.20
N ARG A 225 8.08 34.16 34.39
CA ARG A 225 9.10 34.39 33.37
C ARG A 225 9.71 33.05 32.97
N ASN A 226 9.94 32.90 31.66
CA ASN A 226 10.57 31.70 31.14
C ASN A 226 12.08 31.81 31.40
N TYR A 227 12.62 30.95 32.26
CA TYR A 227 14.06 30.76 32.46
C TYR A 227 14.60 29.57 31.65
N ASN A 228 13.70 28.85 30.99
CA ASN A 228 14.02 27.70 30.16
C ASN A 228 14.77 28.15 28.88
N ASN A 229 16.09 27.95 28.88
CA ASN A 229 17.00 28.16 27.75
C ASN A 229 17.21 26.87 26.92
N ASN A 230 16.33 25.86 27.06
CA ASN A 230 16.42 24.57 26.39
C ASN A 230 17.75 23.83 26.65
N GLU A 231 18.33 23.98 27.85
CA GLU A 231 19.64 23.40 28.24
C GLU A 231 19.71 21.88 28.06
N HIS A 232 18.57 21.19 28.17
CA HIS A 232 18.45 19.74 28.03
C HIS A 232 17.65 19.31 26.78
N GLY A 233 17.40 20.22 25.84
CA GLY A 233 16.62 20.00 24.63
C GLY A 233 15.23 20.65 24.64
N ASP A 234 14.65 20.80 23.45
CA ASP A 234 13.35 21.44 23.21
C ASP A 234 12.37 20.57 22.39
N ASP A 235 12.63 19.26 22.34
CA ASP A 235 11.80 18.31 21.60
C ASP A 235 10.34 18.38 22.07
N ARG A 236 9.40 18.23 21.13
CA ARG A 236 7.96 18.24 21.43
C ARG A 236 7.18 17.46 20.38
N PHE A 237 5.95 17.07 20.73
CA PHE A 237 5.04 16.48 19.75
C PHE A 237 4.44 17.55 18.82
N ALA A 238 4.35 17.22 17.54
CA ALA A 238 3.70 18.02 16.52
C ALA A 238 2.23 18.28 16.88
N THR A 239 1.78 19.52 16.70
CA THR A 239 0.39 19.89 16.96
C THR A 239 -0.52 19.51 15.79
N VAL A 240 -1.80 19.29 16.06
CA VAL A 240 -2.80 18.98 15.00
C VAL A 240 -2.83 20.03 13.88
N ARG A 241 -2.54 21.30 14.20
CA ARG A 241 -2.48 22.38 13.20
C ARG A 241 -1.27 22.22 12.28
N GLU A 242 -0.10 21.92 12.83
CA GLU A 242 1.12 21.66 12.05
C GLU A 242 0.94 20.41 11.18
N LEU A 243 0.38 19.32 11.73
CA LEU A 243 0.11 18.09 10.99
C LEU A 243 -0.80 18.35 9.77
N LYS A 244 -1.86 19.16 9.93
CA LYS A 244 -2.75 19.53 8.83
C LYS A 244 -2.08 20.35 7.73
N HIS A 245 -1.01 21.09 8.05
CA HIS A 245 -0.22 21.80 7.04
C HIS A 245 0.81 20.89 6.37
N GLN A 246 1.29 19.86 7.05
CA GLN A 246 2.35 18.97 6.57
C GLN A 246 1.85 17.77 5.74
N TYR A 247 0.65 17.26 6.03
CA TYR A 247 0.12 16.01 5.49
C TYR A 247 -1.24 16.19 4.81
N VAL A 248 -1.50 15.37 3.79
CA VAL A 248 -2.75 15.46 3.02
C VAL A 248 -3.88 14.84 3.82
N MET A 249 -4.96 15.59 4.00
CA MET A 249 -6.15 15.13 4.69
C MET A 249 -7.10 14.40 3.73
N ILE A 250 -7.39 13.13 4.00
CA ILE A 250 -8.29 12.30 3.19
C ILE A 250 -9.43 11.73 4.05
N PRO A 251 -10.61 11.47 3.49
CA PRO A 251 -11.70 10.82 4.22
C PRO A 251 -11.32 9.39 4.66
N ASP A 252 -11.85 8.95 5.81
CA ASP A 252 -11.53 7.66 6.44
C ASP A 252 -12.02 6.44 5.65
N ARG A 253 -13.13 6.56 4.92
CA ARG A 253 -13.75 5.42 4.20
C ARG A 253 -14.48 5.85 2.93
N LYS A 254 -14.82 4.89 2.06
CA LYS A 254 -15.70 4.96 0.86
C LYS A 254 -15.22 5.90 -0.26
N GLU A 255 -14.98 7.18 0.05
CA GLU A 255 -14.66 8.23 -0.91
C GLU A 255 -13.24 8.05 -1.50
N ARG A 256 -13.13 8.09 -2.83
CA ARG A 256 -11.83 8.20 -3.53
C ARG A 256 -11.25 9.61 -3.38
N TYR A 257 -9.94 9.72 -3.26
CA TYR A 257 -9.26 11.01 -3.08
C TYR A 257 -8.25 11.30 -4.19
N LYS A 258 -8.03 12.59 -4.49
CA LYS A 258 -7.06 13.02 -5.51
C LYS A 258 -5.62 12.88 -4.97
N GLY A 259 -4.69 12.54 -5.85
CA GLY A 259 -3.28 12.38 -5.51
C GLY A 259 -2.83 10.92 -5.44
N LYS A 260 -1.61 10.73 -4.94
CA LYS A 260 -0.97 9.43 -4.81
C LYS A 260 -1.45 8.71 -3.55
N SER A 261 -1.32 7.39 -3.55
CA SER A 261 -1.40 6.59 -2.32
C SER A 261 -0.39 7.10 -1.27
N GLY A 262 -0.62 6.78 0.00
CA GLY A 262 0.29 7.18 1.06
C GLY A 262 0.05 6.43 2.36
N ILE A 263 0.79 6.81 3.39
CA ILE A 263 0.83 6.12 4.68
C ILE A 263 0.12 6.96 5.73
N PRO A 264 -0.79 6.38 6.54
CA PRO A 264 -1.51 7.11 7.58
C PRO A 264 -0.55 7.52 8.71
N ILE A 265 -0.66 8.79 9.14
CA ILE A 265 0.13 9.38 10.24
C ILE A 265 -0.71 9.56 11.50
N VAL A 266 -1.91 10.10 11.36
CA VAL A 266 -2.93 10.21 12.42
C VAL A 266 -4.32 10.16 11.81
N HIS A 267 -5.32 9.87 12.63
CA HIS A 267 -6.72 9.98 12.26
C HIS A 267 -7.39 11.13 13.03
N LEU A 268 -8.38 11.80 12.44
CA LEU A 268 -9.13 12.89 13.04
C LEU A 268 -10.62 12.59 12.92
N THR A 269 -11.35 12.53 14.03
CA THR A 269 -12.80 12.33 14.00
C THR A 269 -13.53 13.54 13.40
N ALA A 270 -14.55 13.27 12.60
CA ALA A 270 -15.37 14.30 11.97
C ALA A 270 -16.40 14.87 12.94
N PHE A 271 -16.82 16.11 12.70
CA PHE A 271 -17.88 16.79 13.47
C PHE A 271 -19.27 16.46 12.91
N ASN A 272 -19.61 15.17 12.84
CA ASN A 272 -20.91 14.66 12.40
C ASN A 272 -21.32 13.46 13.28
N ILE A 273 -22.52 12.92 13.08
CA ILE A 273 -23.04 11.78 13.86
C ILE A 273 -22.11 10.58 13.72
N GLN A 274 -21.65 10.26 12.51
CA GLN A 274 -20.73 9.14 12.27
C GLN A 274 -19.39 9.29 13.01
N GLY A 275 -18.83 10.50 13.04
CA GLY A 275 -17.61 10.79 13.78
C GLY A 275 -17.81 10.74 15.29
N LEU A 276 -18.99 11.14 15.77
CA LEU A 276 -19.39 10.95 17.17
C LEU A 276 -19.50 9.45 17.49
N THR A 277 -20.20 8.68 16.66
CA THR A 277 -20.35 7.21 16.80
C THR A 277 -19.00 6.51 16.79
N LEU A 278 -18.10 6.86 15.87
CA LEU A 278 -16.74 6.34 15.84
C LEU A 278 -15.99 6.68 17.14
N SER A 279 -16.08 7.92 17.61
CA SER A 279 -15.45 8.32 18.87
C SER A 279 -16.02 7.57 20.08
N SER A 280 -17.32 7.26 20.08
CA SER A 280 -17.96 6.43 21.11
C SER A 280 -17.42 5.00 21.10
N ARG A 281 -17.23 4.39 19.91
CA ARG A 281 -16.61 3.06 19.75
C ARG A 281 -15.17 3.03 20.27
N MET A 282 -14.42 4.10 20.02
CA MET A 282 -13.02 4.22 20.48
C MET A 282 -12.95 4.35 22.00
N VAL A 283 -13.87 5.10 22.62
CA VAL A 283 -13.93 5.26 24.09
C VAL A 283 -14.39 3.97 24.78
N TYR A 284 -15.43 3.33 24.27
CA TYR A 284 -16.00 2.13 24.86
C TYR A 284 -16.26 1.06 23.78
N SER A 285 -15.30 0.17 23.61
CA SER A 285 -15.39 -0.93 22.65
C SER A 285 -15.93 -2.19 23.34
N SER A 286 -17.17 -2.56 23.04
CA SER A 286 -17.72 -3.89 23.38
C SER A 286 -18.39 -4.50 22.15
N ASN A 287 -18.25 -5.82 21.98
CA ASN A 287 -18.78 -6.50 20.78
C ASN A 287 -20.31 -6.33 20.64
N ARG A 288 -21.06 -6.39 21.75
CA ARG A 288 -22.51 -6.19 21.75
C ARG A 288 -22.89 -4.77 21.32
N LEU A 289 -22.25 -3.76 21.91
CA LEU A 289 -22.52 -2.37 21.60
C LEU A 289 -22.11 -2.02 20.17
N ASN A 290 -20.95 -2.49 19.72
CA ASN A 290 -20.50 -2.30 18.33
C ASN A 290 -21.52 -2.89 17.35
N LYS A 291 -22.00 -4.13 17.58
CA LYS A 291 -23.03 -4.74 16.72
C LYS A 291 -24.34 -3.95 16.69
N ILE A 292 -24.80 -3.44 17.83
CA ILE A 292 -25.99 -2.58 17.92
C ILE A 292 -25.76 -1.29 17.10
N MET A 293 -24.65 -0.60 17.34
CA MET A 293 -24.36 0.66 16.64
C MET A 293 -24.19 0.44 15.14
N THR A 294 -23.54 -0.63 14.70
CA THR A 294 -23.40 -0.97 13.28
C THR A 294 -24.75 -1.24 12.63
N ASN A 295 -25.65 -1.97 13.30
CA ASN A 295 -27.01 -2.20 12.80
C ASN A 295 -27.82 -0.90 12.67
N LEU A 296 -27.70 0.00 13.65
CA LEU A 296 -28.36 1.31 13.60
C LEU A 296 -27.77 2.18 12.49
N GLU A 297 -26.45 2.20 12.29
CA GLU A 297 -25.79 2.92 11.19
C GLU A 297 -26.27 2.42 9.83
N LYS A 298 -26.38 1.09 9.67
CA LYS A 298 -26.88 0.44 8.44
C LYS A 298 -28.33 0.81 8.17
N ASN A 299 -29.20 0.72 9.18
CA ASN A 299 -30.61 1.09 9.06
C ASN A 299 -30.81 2.58 8.76
N ALA A 300 -29.93 3.43 9.28
CA ALA A 300 -29.91 4.87 9.04
C ALA A 300 -29.24 5.26 7.72
N LEU A 301 -28.68 4.31 6.94
CA LEU A 301 -27.88 4.55 5.74
C LEU A 301 -26.68 5.48 5.98
N LEU A 302 -26.21 5.57 7.23
CA LEU A 302 -25.14 6.47 7.63
C LEU A 302 -23.75 5.92 7.30
N SER A 303 -23.62 4.61 7.05
CA SER A 303 -22.34 3.93 6.73
C SER A 303 -21.66 4.42 5.45
N GLN A 304 -22.39 5.14 4.59
CA GLN A 304 -21.84 5.70 3.35
C GLN A 304 -21.07 7.01 3.57
N TYR A 305 -21.29 7.67 4.70
CA TYR A 305 -20.66 8.93 5.03
C TYR A 305 -19.38 8.71 5.84
N LYS A 306 -18.39 9.58 5.61
CA LYS A 306 -17.15 9.61 6.39
C LYS A 306 -17.41 9.84 7.89
N ALA A 307 -16.68 9.13 8.74
CA ALA A 307 -16.65 9.39 10.17
C ALA A 307 -15.41 10.16 10.62
N GLY A 308 -14.42 10.31 9.73
CA GLY A 308 -13.21 11.01 10.06
C GLY A 308 -12.30 11.24 8.86
N TYR A 309 -11.07 11.61 9.16
CA TYR A 309 -10.05 11.92 8.19
C TYR A 309 -8.70 11.34 8.59
N TYR A 310 -8.01 10.68 7.67
CA TYR A 310 -6.60 10.37 7.84
C TYR A 310 -5.75 11.52 7.34
N LEU A 311 -4.71 11.87 8.10
CA LEU A 311 -3.59 12.65 7.59
C LEU A 311 -2.55 11.67 7.03
N VAL A 312 -2.25 11.82 5.74
CA VAL A 312 -1.48 10.83 4.97
C VAL A 312 -0.21 11.47 4.40
N ASP A 313 0.92 10.78 4.55
CA ASP A 313 2.14 11.09 3.83
C ASP A 313 2.14 10.39 2.47
N GLN A 314 2.04 11.17 1.40
CA GLN A 314 2.02 10.69 0.01
C GLN A 314 3.42 10.62 -0.63
N GLN A 315 4.47 11.01 0.09
CA GLN A 315 5.84 10.93 -0.41
C GLN A 315 6.27 9.47 -0.60
N THR A 316 7.17 9.23 -1.56
CA THR A 316 7.79 7.92 -1.74
C THR A 316 8.87 7.78 -0.66
N ILE A 317 8.56 7.02 0.41
CA ILE A 317 9.42 6.86 1.58
C ILE A 317 9.41 5.41 2.09
N ASN A 318 10.54 4.92 2.56
CA ASN A 318 10.61 3.63 3.26
C ASN A 318 10.13 3.78 4.70
N VAL A 319 9.36 2.80 5.17
CA VAL A 319 8.65 2.84 6.44
C VAL A 319 8.90 1.58 7.24
N LEU A 320 9.16 1.78 8.53
CA LEU A 320 9.35 0.72 9.50
C LEU A 320 8.28 0.87 10.60
N ILE A 321 7.41 -0.13 10.74
CA ILE A 321 6.36 -0.16 11.76
C ILE A 321 6.69 -1.28 12.76
N VAL A 322 6.65 -0.94 14.03
CA VAL A 322 6.93 -1.87 15.13
C VAL A 322 5.67 -2.06 15.98
N GLY A 323 5.23 -3.31 16.10
CA GLY A 323 4.05 -3.67 16.88
C GLY A 323 4.06 -5.14 17.27
N GLY A 324 4.12 -5.43 18.57
CA GLY A 324 4.09 -6.78 19.12
C GLY A 324 2.80 -7.55 18.81
N THR A 325 2.81 -8.86 19.06
CA THR A 325 1.64 -9.71 18.87
C THR A 325 0.45 -9.26 19.74
N ARG A 326 -0.77 -9.30 19.20
CA ARG A 326 -2.03 -8.84 19.85
C ARG A 326 -2.09 -7.35 20.20
N THR A 327 -1.25 -6.49 19.61
CA THR A 327 -1.30 -5.03 19.84
C THR A 327 -2.26 -4.28 18.91
N GLY A 328 -2.85 -4.98 17.93
CA GLY A 328 -3.77 -4.39 16.95
C GLY A 328 -3.11 -3.86 15.68
N LYS A 329 -1.83 -4.16 15.42
CA LYS A 329 -1.08 -3.70 14.22
C LYS A 329 -1.84 -3.87 12.90
N GLY A 330 -2.46 -5.05 12.69
CA GLY A 330 -3.23 -5.36 11.49
C GLY A 330 -4.50 -4.51 11.37
N GLU A 331 -5.13 -4.21 12.50
CA GLU A 331 -6.41 -3.50 12.58
C GLU A 331 -6.26 -1.97 12.55
N SER A 332 -5.21 -1.40 13.15
CA SER A 332 -4.99 0.06 13.16
C SER A 332 -4.16 0.60 12.00
N MET A 333 -3.24 -0.19 11.45
CA MET A 333 -2.28 0.30 10.45
C MET A 333 -2.39 -0.47 9.12
N VAL A 334 -2.26 -1.80 9.12
CA VAL A 334 -2.14 -2.59 7.88
C VAL A 334 -3.39 -2.51 7.01
N ASN A 335 -4.55 -2.92 7.54
CA ASN A 335 -5.81 -2.89 6.80
C ASN A 335 -6.23 -1.47 6.38
N PRO A 336 -6.19 -0.45 7.26
CA PRO A 336 -6.41 0.93 6.85
C PRO A 336 -5.45 1.41 5.76
N THR A 337 -4.19 0.97 5.77
CA THR A 337 -3.24 1.33 4.69
C THR A 337 -3.66 0.70 3.36
N ILE A 338 -4.05 -0.58 3.31
CA ILE A 338 -4.57 -1.21 2.08
C ILE A 338 -5.81 -0.47 1.56
N ASP A 339 -6.70 -0.06 2.46
CA ASP A 339 -7.86 0.77 2.11
C ASP A 339 -7.45 2.12 1.49
N ILE A 340 -6.57 2.86 2.16
CA ILE A 340 -6.08 4.16 1.71
C ILE A 340 -5.43 4.05 0.32
N ILE A 341 -4.51 3.09 0.14
CA ILE A 341 -3.81 2.87 -1.13
C ILE A 341 -4.81 2.63 -2.26
N SER A 342 -5.80 1.77 -2.02
CA SER A 342 -6.76 1.37 -3.05
C SER A 342 -7.81 2.45 -3.38
N ARG A 343 -8.02 3.46 -2.51
CA ARG A 343 -8.91 4.61 -2.76
C ARG A 343 -8.24 5.80 -3.46
N ALA A 344 -6.91 5.84 -3.54
CA ALA A 344 -6.22 6.88 -4.29
C ALA A 344 -6.67 6.90 -5.76
N LYS A 345 -6.72 8.09 -6.38
CA LYS A 345 -6.94 8.17 -7.84
C LYS A 345 -5.72 7.68 -8.62
N ASP A 346 -4.51 8.00 -8.16
CA ASP A 346 -3.26 7.41 -8.66
C ASP A 346 -2.94 6.17 -7.83
N GLN A 347 -3.55 5.05 -8.23
CA GLN A 347 -3.49 3.77 -7.53
C GLN A 347 -2.10 3.14 -7.69
N SER A 348 -1.51 2.72 -6.58
CA SER A 348 -0.26 1.94 -6.56
C SER A 348 -0.55 0.46 -6.75
N SER A 349 0.39 -0.23 -7.38
CA SER A 349 0.43 -1.69 -7.33
C SER A 349 0.94 -2.12 -5.95
N MET A 350 0.37 -3.18 -5.41
CA MET A 350 0.64 -3.66 -4.05
C MET A 350 1.24 -5.06 -4.09
N ILE A 351 2.27 -5.29 -3.28
CA ILE A 351 2.83 -6.61 -3.00
C ILE A 351 2.75 -6.79 -1.50
N ILE A 352 1.83 -7.66 -1.06
CA ILE A 352 1.43 -7.79 0.34
C ILE A 352 1.94 -9.12 0.88
N GLY A 353 2.77 -9.07 1.91
CA GLY A 353 3.11 -10.25 2.70
C GLY A 353 1.94 -10.58 3.62
N ASP A 354 1.32 -11.75 3.42
CA ASP A 354 0.16 -12.20 4.18
C ASP A 354 0.36 -13.64 4.66
N PRO A 355 1.25 -13.89 5.66
CA PRO A 355 1.57 -15.24 6.12
C PRO A 355 0.35 -16.05 6.59
N LYS A 356 -0.74 -15.37 6.99
CA LYS A 356 -1.96 -16.01 7.50
C LYS A 356 -3.08 -16.13 6.47
N GLY A 357 -2.99 -15.45 5.33
CA GLY A 357 -4.06 -15.39 4.34
C GLY A 357 -5.24 -14.47 4.71
N GLU A 358 -5.26 -13.90 5.92
CA GLU A 358 -6.38 -13.10 6.43
C GLU A 358 -6.56 -11.78 5.66
N LEU A 359 -5.46 -11.16 5.22
CA LEU A 359 -5.51 -9.89 4.49
C LEU A 359 -6.09 -10.09 3.09
N SER A 360 -5.67 -11.15 2.41
CA SER A 360 -6.19 -11.51 1.09
C SER A 360 -7.68 -11.84 1.16
N GLN A 361 -8.10 -12.62 2.15
CA GLN A 361 -9.50 -12.99 2.36
C GLN A 361 -10.40 -11.78 2.63
N ALA A 362 -9.95 -10.88 3.51
CA ALA A 362 -10.73 -9.70 3.89
C ALA A 362 -10.84 -8.67 2.75
N SER A 363 -9.78 -8.49 1.95
CA SER A 363 -9.68 -7.37 1.01
C SER A 363 -9.98 -7.71 -0.45
N TYR A 364 -10.01 -9.00 -0.83
CA TYR A 364 -10.12 -9.45 -2.22
C TYR A 364 -11.25 -8.75 -2.99
N GLU A 365 -12.49 -8.85 -2.51
CA GLU A 365 -13.63 -8.29 -3.22
C GLU A 365 -13.58 -6.77 -3.32
N THR A 366 -13.12 -6.11 -2.26
CA THR A 366 -13.05 -4.65 -2.23
C THR A 366 -12.02 -4.14 -3.22
N LEU A 367 -10.86 -4.81 -3.31
CA LEU A 367 -9.86 -4.51 -4.32
C LEU A 367 -10.40 -4.79 -5.74
N ARG A 368 -11.10 -5.91 -5.97
CA ARG A 368 -11.76 -6.19 -7.27
C ARG A 368 -12.78 -5.13 -7.65
N LYS A 369 -13.66 -4.70 -6.72
CA LYS A 369 -14.62 -3.59 -6.91
C LYS A 369 -13.91 -2.27 -7.20
N ARG A 370 -12.69 -2.08 -6.69
CA ARG A 370 -11.85 -0.89 -6.94
C ARG A 370 -10.96 -1.02 -8.19
N ASN A 371 -11.25 -2.00 -9.06
CA ASN A 371 -10.59 -2.27 -10.35
C ASN A 371 -9.15 -2.81 -10.26
N TYR A 372 -8.76 -3.40 -9.13
CA TYR A 372 -7.47 -4.09 -9.04
C TYR A 372 -7.50 -5.46 -9.72
N ASN A 373 -6.40 -5.81 -10.38
CA ASN A 373 -6.07 -7.18 -10.69
C ASN A 373 -5.46 -7.85 -9.44
N VAL A 374 -6.32 -8.52 -8.67
CA VAL A 374 -5.94 -9.21 -7.43
C VAL A 374 -5.43 -10.61 -7.74
N GLN A 375 -4.22 -10.92 -7.27
CA GLN A 375 -3.50 -12.16 -7.48
C GLN A 375 -3.05 -12.71 -6.12
N ILE A 376 -3.14 -14.02 -5.92
CA ILE A 376 -2.77 -14.67 -4.65
C ILE A 376 -1.76 -15.77 -4.97
N LEU A 377 -0.54 -15.64 -4.47
CA LEU A 377 0.46 -16.71 -4.47
C LEU A 377 0.46 -17.36 -3.10
N SER A 378 -0.26 -18.48 -2.99
CA SER A 378 -0.33 -19.31 -1.80
C SER A 378 0.54 -20.56 -1.93
N PHE A 379 1.38 -20.78 -0.92
CA PHE A 379 2.08 -22.04 -0.69
C PHE A 379 1.40 -22.90 0.39
N GLN A 380 0.33 -22.38 1.02
CA GLN A 380 -0.53 -23.14 1.91
C GLN A 380 -1.52 -23.98 1.10
N ASP A 381 -2.11 -23.38 0.06
CA ASP A 381 -3.04 -24.02 -0.86
C ASP A 381 -2.60 -23.73 -2.31
N MET A 382 -1.75 -24.60 -2.84
CA MET A 382 -1.10 -24.40 -4.13
C MET A 382 -2.07 -24.55 -5.30
N ASP A 383 -3.16 -25.30 -5.16
CA ASP A 383 -4.15 -25.45 -6.23
C ASP A 383 -4.99 -24.18 -6.43
N PHE A 384 -5.10 -23.33 -5.40
CA PHE A 384 -5.78 -22.03 -5.40
C PHE A 384 -4.79 -20.86 -5.36
N SER A 385 -3.73 -20.97 -6.15
CA SER A 385 -2.62 -20.03 -6.22
C SER A 385 -2.36 -19.54 -7.66
N VAL A 386 -1.61 -18.46 -7.84
CA VAL A 386 -1.03 -18.11 -9.15
C VAL A 386 0.18 -18.99 -9.44
N SER A 387 0.39 -19.29 -10.71
CA SER A 387 1.63 -19.94 -11.16
C SER A 387 2.75 -18.92 -11.37
N TYR A 388 3.97 -19.29 -11.00
CA TYR A 388 5.17 -18.48 -11.16
C TYR A 388 6.33 -19.40 -11.57
N ASN A 389 6.77 -19.28 -12.82
CA ASN A 389 7.96 -19.97 -13.29
C ASN A 389 9.19 -19.07 -13.04
N PRO A 390 10.14 -19.48 -12.17
CA PRO A 390 11.33 -18.68 -11.89
C PRO A 390 12.19 -18.36 -13.12
N LEU A 391 12.13 -19.21 -14.16
CA LEU A 391 12.84 -19.02 -15.42
C LEU A 391 12.08 -18.12 -16.42
N ALA A 392 10.89 -17.60 -16.09
CA ALA A 392 10.05 -16.82 -17.00
C ALA A 392 10.76 -15.58 -17.56
N LEU A 393 11.54 -14.87 -16.74
CA LEU A 393 12.33 -13.72 -17.21
C LEU A 393 13.45 -14.16 -18.17
N ALA A 394 14.10 -15.31 -17.92
CA ALA A 394 15.12 -15.85 -18.82
C ALA A 394 14.48 -16.26 -20.17
N ILE A 395 13.33 -16.94 -20.14
CA ILE A 395 12.56 -17.31 -21.34
C ILE A 395 12.16 -16.06 -22.12
N SER A 396 11.69 -15.01 -21.44
CA SER A 396 11.35 -13.74 -22.08
C SER A 396 12.57 -13.08 -22.74
N ALA A 397 13.74 -13.08 -22.09
CA ALA A 397 14.98 -12.59 -22.70
C ALA A 397 15.44 -13.45 -23.89
N ALA A 398 15.29 -14.77 -23.80
CA ALA A 398 15.67 -15.70 -24.86
C ALA A 398 14.81 -15.52 -26.12
N LYS A 399 13.49 -15.30 -25.95
CA LYS A 399 12.57 -14.96 -27.07
C LYS A 399 13.01 -13.71 -27.83
N HIS A 400 13.61 -12.75 -27.13
CA HIS A 400 14.15 -11.53 -27.72
C HIS A 400 15.59 -11.70 -28.26
N GLY A 401 16.25 -12.83 -28.00
CA GLY A 401 17.64 -13.05 -28.41
C GLY A 401 18.69 -12.34 -27.55
N TYR A 402 18.35 -11.94 -26.31
CA TYR A 402 19.29 -11.30 -25.40
C TYR A 402 20.13 -12.34 -24.63
N TYR A 403 21.21 -12.82 -25.24
CA TYR A 403 22.05 -13.90 -24.68
C TYR A 403 22.60 -13.57 -23.28
N GLU A 404 23.24 -12.41 -23.09
CA GLU A 404 23.83 -12.01 -21.80
C GLU A 404 22.76 -11.90 -20.69
N LYS A 405 21.57 -11.36 -21.03
CA LYS A 405 20.45 -11.27 -20.08
C LYS A 405 19.92 -12.65 -19.71
N VAL A 406 19.91 -13.61 -20.64
CA VAL A 406 19.53 -15.00 -20.34
C VAL A 406 20.48 -15.59 -19.31
N GLN A 407 21.79 -15.49 -19.51
CA GLN A 407 22.78 -16.02 -18.56
C GLN A 407 22.62 -15.40 -17.19
N ALA A 408 22.55 -14.06 -17.11
CA ALA A 408 22.37 -13.36 -15.85
C ALA A 408 21.08 -13.76 -15.12
N ARG A 409 19.97 -13.93 -15.85
CA ARG A 409 18.66 -14.30 -15.27
C ARG A 409 18.61 -15.75 -14.80
N VAL A 410 19.18 -16.68 -15.56
CA VAL A 410 19.31 -18.10 -15.14
C VAL A 410 20.22 -18.20 -13.93
N ASN A 411 21.37 -17.52 -13.95
CA ASN A 411 22.31 -17.50 -12.84
C ASN A 411 21.69 -16.94 -11.56
N LYS A 412 20.89 -15.88 -11.64
CA LYS A 412 20.16 -15.36 -10.46
C LYS A 412 19.19 -16.38 -9.85
N VAL A 413 18.52 -17.20 -10.67
CA VAL A 413 17.65 -18.27 -10.19
C VAL A 413 18.47 -19.35 -9.49
N ALA A 414 19.59 -19.76 -10.10
CA ALA A 414 20.51 -20.73 -9.51
C ALA A 414 21.10 -20.24 -8.18
N GLU A 415 21.58 -19.00 -8.13
CA GLU A 415 22.12 -18.38 -6.92
C GLU A 415 21.06 -18.32 -5.81
N ALA A 416 19.79 -18.05 -6.12
CA ALA A 416 18.74 -18.04 -5.13
C ALA A 416 18.40 -19.43 -4.56
N ILE A 417 18.70 -20.50 -5.30
CA ILE A 417 18.50 -21.89 -4.86
C ILE A 417 19.69 -22.37 -4.03
N TYR A 418 20.92 -22.12 -4.50
CA TYR A 418 22.13 -22.75 -3.95
C TYR A 418 22.93 -21.86 -3.00
N ARG A 419 22.89 -20.52 -3.13
CA ARG A 419 23.68 -19.66 -2.24
C ARG A 419 23.00 -19.48 -0.91
N THR A 420 23.67 -19.91 0.14
CA THR A 420 23.21 -19.67 1.51
C THR A 420 23.62 -18.26 1.94
N PRO A 421 22.73 -17.42 2.48
CA PRO A 421 23.12 -16.12 3.02
C PRO A 421 24.15 -16.31 4.15
N LYS A 422 25.26 -15.56 4.09
CA LYS A 422 26.35 -15.64 5.07
C LYS A 422 25.81 -15.37 6.48
N LYS A 423 25.70 -16.41 7.31
CA LYS A 423 25.62 -16.24 8.76
C LYS A 423 27.05 -16.16 9.30
N ASN A 424 27.43 -15.00 9.84
CA ASN A 424 28.63 -14.81 10.66
C ASN A 424 29.96 -15.25 10.04
N GLY A 425 30.23 -14.93 8.76
CA GLY A 425 31.61 -14.93 8.22
C GLY A 425 32.33 -16.28 8.12
N VAL A 426 31.74 -17.41 8.52
CA VAL A 426 32.36 -18.74 8.43
C VAL A 426 31.69 -19.52 7.31
N GLY A 427 32.16 -19.32 6.08
CA GLY A 427 31.94 -20.27 4.99
C GLY A 427 33.23 -21.06 4.79
N THR A 428 33.20 -22.36 5.05
CA THR A 428 34.33 -23.25 4.73
C THR A 428 34.52 -23.27 3.21
N GLY A 429 35.77 -23.17 2.71
CA GLY A 429 36.06 -23.09 1.27
C GLY A 429 35.44 -24.22 0.44
N ASN A 430 35.29 -25.41 1.03
CA ASN A 430 34.63 -26.55 0.41
C ASN A 430 33.15 -26.28 0.10
N GLN A 431 32.40 -25.61 0.98
CA GLN A 431 30.99 -25.31 0.74
C GLN A 431 30.82 -24.40 -0.48
N LYS A 432 31.65 -23.37 -0.60
CA LYS A 432 31.61 -22.45 -1.74
C LYS A 432 31.88 -23.18 -3.05
N TYR A 433 32.83 -24.12 -3.08
CA TYR A 433 33.11 -24.95 -4.26
C TYR A 433 31.88 -25.76 -4.70
N TRP A 434 31.17 -26.42 -3.77
CA TRP A 434 29.96 -27.18 -4.09
C TRP A 434 28.80 -26.29 -4.55
N GLU A 435 28.66 -25.10 -3.96
CA GLU A 435 27.65 -24.11 -4.37
C GLU A 435 27.93 -23.60 -5.79
N ASP A 436 29.16 -23.16 -6.08
CA ASP A 436 29.55 -22.61 -7.39
C ASP A 436 29.44 -23.68 -8.50
N THR A 437 29.86 -24.92 -8.24
CA THR A 437 29.72 -26.03 -9.20
C THR A 437 28.26 -26.42 -9.46
N SER A 438 27.41 -26.42 -8.42
CA SER A 438 25.97 -26.68 -8.56
C SER A 438 25.26 -25.60 -9.37
N ILE A 439 25.64 -24.32 -9.18
CA ILE A 439 25.12 -23.18 -9.95
C ILE A 439 25.50 -23.33 -11.43
N SER A 440 26.77 -23.61 -11.72
CA SER A 440 27.23 -23.82 -13.09
C SER A 440 26.49 -24.97 -13.80
N LEU A 441 26.31 -26.10 -13.12
CA LEU A 441 25.60 -27.24 -13.70
C LEU A 441 24.11 -26.95 -13.93
N PHE A 442 23.45 -26.24 -12.99
CA PHE A 442 22.09 -25.77 -13.18
C PHE A 442 21.97 -24.83 -14.39
N ASN A 443 22.88 -23.86 -14.50
CA ASN A 443 22.91 -22.93 -15.62
C ASN A 443 23.08 -23.67 -16.94
N ALA A 444 23.97 -24.65 -17.00
CA ALA A 444 24.22 -25.46 -18.19
C ALA A 444 22.95 -26.17 -18.68
N ILE A 445 22.26 -26.90 -17.79
CA ILE A 445 21.05 -27.65 -18.16
C ILE A 445 19.90 -26.70 -18.50
N ALA A 446 19.70 -25.62 -17.73
CA ALA A 446 18.65 -24.65 -18.00
C ALA A 446 18.84 -23.94 -19.34
N ILE A 447 20.07 -23.55 -19.69
CA ILE A 447 20.39 -22.93 -20.98
C ILE A 447 20.29 -23.96 -22.12
N ALA A 448 20.67 -25.22 -21.90
CA ALA A 448 20.47 -26.28 -22.90
C ALA A 448 18.99 -26.53 -23.21
N LEU A 449 18.11 -26.46 -22.20
CA LEU A 449 16.65 -26.51 -22.41
C LEU A 449 16.13 -25.29 -23.18
N ILE A 450 16.71 -24.11 -22.95
CA ILE A 450 16.41 -22.89 -23.71
C ILE A 450 16.82 -23.03 -25.18
N ASP A 451 18.01 -23.57 -25.46
CA ASP A 451 18.46 -23.85 -26.84
C ASP A 451 17.51 -24.84 -27.53
N ARG A 452 17.17 -25.95 -26.86
CA ARG A 452 16.20 -26.92 -27.35
C ARG A 452 14.86 -26.27 -27.71
N ALA A 453 14.34 -25.43 -26.82
CA ALA A 453 13.07 -24.73 -27.04
C ALA A 453 13.17 -23.74 -28.22
N ALA A 454 14.29 -23.01 -28.33
CA ALA A 454 14.54 -22.07 -29.42
C ALA A 454 14.60 -22.77 -30.79
N GLU A 455 15.20 -23.95 -30.87
CA GLU A 455 15.23 -24.74 -32.11
C GLU A 455 13.90 -25.39 -32.42
N ALA A 456 13.26 -26.04 -31.44
CA ALA A 456 12.01 -26.78 -31.65
C ALA A 456 10.87 -25.89 -32.20
N ILE A 457 10.85 -24.59 -31.84
CA ILE A 457 9.88 -23.63 -32.38
C ILE A 457 10.07 -23.35 -33.86
N LYS A 458 11.31 -23.33 -34.35
CA LYS A 458 11.59 -23.17 -35.79
C LYS A 458 11.01 -24.34 -36.60
N VAL A 459 10.83 -25.49 -35.96
CA VAL A 459 10.31 -26.74 -36.54
C VAL A 459 8.80 -26.93 -36.28
N GLY A 460 8.14 -25.96 -35.64
CA GLY A 460 6.68 -25.95 -35.45
C GLY A 460 6.17 -26.40 -34.07
N GLU A 461 7.03 -26.69 -33.10
CA GLU A 461 6.63 -26.99 -31.70
C GLU A 461 6.20 -25.69 -30.99
N LYS A 462 4.93 -25.29 -31.13
CA LYS A 462 4.40 -23.99 -30.64
C LYS A 462 4.54 -23.80 -29.12
N ASP A 463 4.52 -24.88 -28.35
CA ASP A 463 4.59 -24.89 -26.88
C ASP A 463 6.01 -25.11 -26.34
N ALA A 464 7.06 -25.13 -27.18
CA ALA A 464 8.40 -25.49 -26.73
C ALA A 464 8.92 -24.60 -25.59
N TRP A 465 8.64 -23.29 -25.60
CA TRP A 465 9.04 -22.40 -24.50
C TRP A 465 8.40 -22.76 -23.16
N GLU A 466 7.22 -23.38 -23.14
CA GLU A 466 6.55 -23.80 -21.91
C GLU A 466 7.20 -25.02 -21.27
N THR A 467 8.04 -25.73 -22.02
CA THR A 467 8.80 -26.88 -21.51
C THR A 467 10.04 -26.46 -20.71
N VAL A 468 10.44 -25.19 -20.74
CA VAL A 468 11.56 -24.69 -19.95
C VAL A 468 11.12 -24.48 -18.50
N THR A 469 11.30 -25.52 -17.68
CA THR A 469 10.87 -25.56 -16.28
C THR A 469 11.95 -26.17 -15.39
N ILE A 470 11.99 -25.80 -14.11
CA ILE A 470 12.95 -26.38 -13.16
C ILE A 470 12.70 -27.89 -12.96
N ARG A 471 11.45 -28.36 -13.05
CA ARG A 471 11.15 -29.80 -13.08
C ARG A 471 11.90 -30.49 -14.21
N ASN A 472 11.86 -29.93 -15.43
CA ASN A 472 12.57 -30.51 -16.56
C ASN A 472 14.10 -30.43 -16.41
N VAL A 473 14.62 -29.40 -15.72
CA VAL A 473 16.05 -29.36 -15.32
C VAL A 473 16.38 -30.53 -14.40
N ALA A 474 15.54 -30.78 -13.38
CA ALA A 474 15.74 -31.87 -12.43
C ALA A 474 15.62 -33.26 -13.10
N THR A 475 14.66 -33.45 -14.02
CA THR A 475 14.54 -34.72 -14.76
C THR A 475 15.72 -34.93 -15.71
N PHE A 476 16.23 -33.87 -16.36
CA PHE A 476 17.45 -33.96 -17.17
C PHE A 476 18.66 -34.40 -16.34
N LEU A 477 18.84 -33.81 -15.15
CA LEU A 477 19.94 -34.19 -14.26
C LEU A 477 19.82 -35.65 -13.79
N THR A 478 18.63 -36.08 -13.38
CA THR A 478 18.40 -37.42 -12.81
C THR A 478 18.51 -38.52 -13.86
N ASP A 479 17.86 -38.38 -15.03
CA ASP A 479 17.85 -39.42 -16.06
C ASP A 479 19.21 -39.50 -16.80
N LEU A 480 19.81 -38.36 -17.16
CA LEU A 480 21.08 -38.36 -17.90
C LEU A 480 22.30 -38.50 -16.99
N GLY A 481 22.21 -38.08 -15.73
CA GLY A 481 23.30 -38.17 -14.77
C GLY A 481 23.48 -39.57 -14.16
N SER A 482 22.44 -40.41 -14.19
CA SER A 482 22.47 -41.78 -13.63
C SER A 482 22.83 -42.86 -14.65
N GLU A 483 22.63 -42.60 -15.95
CA GLU A 483 22.92 -43.56 -17.01
C GLU A 483 24.29 -43.32 -17.66
N PHE A 484 24.92 -44.40 -18.12
CA PHE A 484 26.23 -44.37 -18.76
C PHE A 484 26.16 -44.82 -20.22
N VAL A 485 27.11 -44.35 -21.02
CA VAL A 485 27.33 -44.74 -22.42
C VAL A 485 28.82 -44.92 -22.66
N PHE A 486 29.17 -45.88 -23.49
CA PHE A 486 30.52 -46.10 -24.00
C PHE A 486 30.67 -45.37 -25.32
N VAL A 487 31.72 -44.55 -25.42
CA VAL A 487 32.00 -43.73 -26.61
C VAL A 487 33.41 -43.97 -27.11
N ASP A 488 33.61 -43.91 -28.44
CA ASP A 488 34.93 -43.97 -29.05
C ASP A 488 35.68 -42.61 -28.99
N GLU A 489 36.86 -42.54 -29.61
CA GLU A 489 37.66 -41.30 -29.72
C GLU A 489 36.92 -40.14 -30.40
N ASN A 490 35.95 -40.43 -31.28
CA ASN A 490 35.14 -39.43 -31.98
C ASN A 490 33.86 -39.05 -31.21
N ASN A 491 33.71 -39.57 -29.98
CA ASN A 491 32.53 -39.44 -29.14
C ASN A 491 31.26 -40.01 -29.79
N GLU A 492 31.41 -41.06 -30.61
CA GLU A 492 30.29 -41.84 -31.14
C GLU A 492 30.01 -43.03 -30.22
N VAL A 493 28.72 -43.36 -30.05
CA VAL A 493 28.28 -44.45 -29.17
C VAL A 493 28.74 -45.80 -29.74
N THR A 494 29.52 -46.55 -28.97
CA THR A 494 30.09 -47.86 -29.37
C THR A 494 29.81 -48.97 -28.35
N SER A 495 30.10 -50.22 -28.73
CA SER A 495 29.96 -51.39 -27.84
C SER A 495 30.97 -51.32 -26.70
N PRO A 496 30.66 -51.82 -25.48
CA PRO A 496 31.61 -51.92 -24.38
C PRO A 496 32.87 -52.74 -24.70
N ASP A 497 32.80 -53.61 -25.71
CA ASP A 497 33.87 -54.53 -26.11
C ASP A 497 34.99 -53.88 -26.93
N ASN A 498 34.85 -52.60 -27.30
CA ASN A 498 35.85 -51.89 -28.08
C ASN A 498 36.97 -51.36 -27.15
N GLU A 499 38.23 -51.72 -27.40
CA GLU A 499 39.36 -51.35 -26.53
C GLU A 499 39.57 -49.83 -26.40
N ALA A 500 39.11 -49.04 -27.37
CA ALA A 500 39.15 -47.58 -27.35
C ALA A 500 37.92 -46.92 -26.68
N ALA A 501 37.00 -47.70 -26.10
CA ALA A 501 35.76 -47.18 -25.53
C ALA A 501 35.98 -46.52 -24.17
N MET A 502 35.68 -45.22 -24.07
CA MET A 502 35.62 -44.50 -22.81
C MET A 502 34.20 -44.51 -22.23
N ARG A 503 34.08 -44.84 -20.94
CA ARG A 503 32.81 -44.74 -20.22
C ARG A 503 32.54 -43.29 -19.84
N LYS A 504 31.38 -42.75 -20.23
CA LYS A 504 30.90 -41.42 -19.82
C LYS A 504 29.47 -41.49 -19.32
N THR A 505 29.06 -40.52 -18.50
CA THR A 505 27.63 -40.34 -18.21
C THR A 505 26.91 -39.85 -19.46
N LYS A 506 25.62 -40.18 -19.61
CA LYS A 506 24.79 -39.66 -20.71
C LYS A 506 24.71 -38.13 -20.70
N LEU A 507 24.81 -37.51 -19.52
CA LEU A 507 24.85 -36.06 -19.38
C LEU A 507 26.14 -35.46 -19.99
N THR A 508 27.31 -36.03 -19.68
CA THR A 508 28.58 -35.59 -20.29
C THR A 508 28.54 -35.82 -21.80
N HIS A 509 28.05 -36.98 -22.26
CA HIS A 509 27.86 -37.26 -23.69
C HIS A 509 26.95 -36.23 -24.36
N TYR A 510 25.82 -35.86 -23.74
CA TYR A 510 24.89 -34.87 -24.26
C TYR A 510 25.56 -33.50 -24.50
N PHE A 511 26.35 -33.01 -23.56
CA PHE A 511 27.07 -31.73 -23.73
C PHE A 511 28.22 -31.82 -24.73
N ASP A 512 28.93 -32.95 -24.80
CA ASP A 512 29.92 -33.21 -25.84
C ASP A 512 29.26 -33.19 -27.23
N THR A 513 28.09 -33.80 -27.40
CA THR A 513 27.31 -33.75 -28.64
C THR A 513 26.82 -32.33 -28.95
N LEU A 514 26.36 -31.56 -27.94
CA LEU A 514 26.02 -30.15 -28.11
C LEU A 514 27.22 -29.32 -28.61
N ARG A 515 28.43 -29.63 -28.15
CA ARG A 515 29.66 -28.98 -28.61
C ARG A 515 29.96 -29.34 -30.07
N GLN A 516 29.86 -30.61 -30.45
CA GLN A 516 30.05 -31.04 -31.83
C GLN A 516 29.09 -30.33 -32.80
N ILE A 517 27.79 -30.29 -32.47
CA ILE A 517 26.84 -29.60 -33.34
C ILE A 517 27.08 -28.11 -33.38
N ASN A 518 27.56 -27.48 -32.30
CA ASN A 518 27.83 -26.05 -32.29
C ASN A 518 28.98 -25.66 -33.24
N GLN A 519 29.95 -26.55 -33.46
CA GLN A 519 31.01 -26.38 -34.45
C GLN A 519 30.46 -26.41 -35.89
N LEU A 520 29.40 -27.17 -36.14
CA LEU A 520 28.75 -27.31 -37.45
C LEU A 520 27.68 -26.23 -37.70
N ARG A 521 26.88 -25.94 -36.67
CA ARG A 521 25.77 -24.98 -36.65
C ARG A 521 25.83 -24.18 -35.36
N TYR A 522 26.42 -23.00 -35.45
CA TYR A 522 26.60 -22.13 -34.32
C TYR A 522 25.27 -21.65 -33.71
N SER A 523 25.13 -21.80 -32.41
CA SER A 523 24.10 -21.18 -31.56
C SER A 523 24.78 -20.64 -30.31
N LYS A 524 24.59 -19.36 -30.02
CA LYS A 524 25.16 -18.74 -28.82
C LYS A 524 24.68 -19.44 -27.54
N PHE A 525 23.42 -19.92 -27.50
CA PHE A 525 22.90 -20.67 -26.36
C PHE A 525 23.65 -21.99 -26.13
N ARG A 526 24.05 -22.72 -27.18
CA ARG A 526 24.84 -23.96 -27.04
C ARG A 526 26.22 -23.68 -26.50
N GLU A 527 26.89 -22.65 -27.02
CA GLU A 527 28.19 -22.22 -26.53
C GLU A 527 28.12 -21.88 -25.03
N MET A 528 27.12 -21.10 -24.62
CA MET A 528 26.92 -20.74 -23.22
C MET A 528 26.64 -21.97 -22.34
N ALA A 529 25.83 -22.91 -22.81
CA ALA A 529 25.52 -24.14 -22.08
C ALA A 529 26.78 -25.02 -21.90
N ASP A 530 27.59 -25.20 -22.94
CA ASP A 530 28.86 -25.94 -22.90
C ASP A 530 29.87 -25.28 -21.94
N ILE A 531 30.05 -23.95 -22.00
CA ILE A 531 30.96 -23.23 -21.10
C ILE A 531 30.57 -23.44 -19.64
N ASN A 532 29.27 -23.31 -19.30
CA ASN A 532 28.79 -23.55 -17.94
C ASN A 532 28.98 -25.02 -17.53
N PHE A 533 28.71 -25.98 -18.43
CA PHE A 533 28.91 -27.40 -18.13
C PHE A 533 30.38 -27.71 -17.84
N ARG A 534 31.30 -27.26 -18.69
CA ARG A 534 32.74 -27.46 -18.52
C ARG A 534 33.24 -26.89 -17.20
N SER A 535 32.72 -25.71 -16.79
CA SER A 535 33.06 -25.13 -15.49
C SER A 535 32.66 -25.99 -14.28
N SER A 536 31.61 -26.82 -14.43
CA SER A 536 31.22 -27.82 -13.41
C SER A 536 31.93 -29.18 -13.56
N ASP A 537 32.40 -29.51 -14.77
CA ASP A 537 32.91 -30.84 -15.14
C ASP A 537 34.41 -31.06 -14.87
N PHE A 538 35.12 -30.07 -14.29
CA PHE A 538 36.55 -30.15 -13.95
C PHE A 538 36.89 -31.12 -12.80
N ALA A 539 35.90 -31.81 -12.25
CA ALA A 539 36.06 -32.68 -11.09
C ALA A 539 36.37 -34.14 -11.47
N SER A 540 37.11 -34.89 -10.63
CA SER A 540 37.32 -36.33 -10.81
C SER A 540 35.99 -37.10 -10.82
N GLU A 541 35.93 -38.31 -11.38
CA GLU A 541 34.67 -39.09 -11.46
C GLU A 541 33.98 -39.26 -10.09
N GLU A 542 34.74 -39.50 -9.01
CA GLU A 542 34.21 -39.58 -7.64
C GLU A 542 33.57 -38.26 -7.18
N THR A 543 34.09 -37.13 -7.65
CA THR A 543 33.63 -35.78 -7.28
C THR A 543 32.39 -35.39 -8.09
N LYS A 544 32.23 -35.88 -9.32
CA LYS A 544 31.05 -35.62 -10.18
C LYS A 544 29.75 -36.12 -9.54
N GLY A 545 29.78 -37.29 -8.91
CA GLY A 545 28.62 -37.82 -8.17
C GLY A 545 28.18 -36.90 -7.02
N ASN A 546 29.14 -36.32 -6.30
CA ASN A 546 28.86 -35.37 -5.22
C ASN A 546 28.29 -34.04 -5.75
N ILE A 547 28.77 -33.54 -6.89
CA ILE A 547 28.20 -32.34 -7.54
C ILE A 547 26.74 -32.59 -7.94
N TYR A 548 26.45 -33.75 -8.56
CA TYR A 548 25.08 -34.07 -8.99
C TYR A 548 24.13 -34.21 -7.80
N SER A 549 24.57 -34.88 -6.73
CA SER A 549 23.81 -34.99 -5.49
C SER A 549 23.55 -33.62 -4.84
N SER A 550 24.58 -32.77 -4.77
CA SER A 550 24.48 -31.39 -4.26
C SER A 550 23.48 -30.55 -5.08
N MET A 551 23.60 -30.59 -6.41
CA MET A 551 22.67 -29.88 -7.30
C MET A 551 21.24 -30.40 -7.12
N LEU A 552 21.03 -31.72 -7.10
CA LEU A 552 19.72 -32.34 -6.97
C LEU A 552 19.05 -31.97 -5.64
N SER A 553 19.81 -31.93 -4.54
CA SER A 553 19.31 -31.51 -3.23
C SER A 553 18.61 -30.15 -3.28
N GLY A 554 19.16 -29.18 -4.02
CA GLY A 554 18.57 -27.84 -4.16
C GLY A 554 17.30 -27.79 -5.02
N ILE A 555 17.12 -28.70 -5.98
CA ILE A 555 15.96 -28.69 -6.91
C ILE A 555 14.97 -29.84 -6.70
N ASN A 556 15.22 -30.73 -5.73
CA ASN A 556 14.36 -31.88 -5.43
C ASN A 556 12.91 -31.46 -5.12
N LEU A 557 12.73 -30.29 -4.52
CA LEU A 557 11.41 -29.71 -4.22
C LEU A 557 10.53 -29.55 -5.48
N PHE A 558 11.13 -29.30 -6.64
CA PHE A 558 10.42 -29.11 -7.91
C PHE A 558 10.01 -30.42 -8.60
N LEU A 559 10.44 -31.58 -8.07
CA LEU A 559 9.93 -32.89 -8.51
C LEU A 559 8.57 -33.20 -7.88
N GLN A 560 8.23 -32.58 -6.74
CA GLN A 560 6.91 -32.72 -6.12
C GLN A 560 5.82 -32.12 -7.02
N ASP A 561 4.76 -32.87 -7.27
CA ASP A 561 3.73 -32.50 -8.26
C ASP A 561 3.07 -31.13 -8.00
N ASN A 562 2.81 -30.78 -6.74
CA ASN A 562 2.15 -29.51 -6.41
C ASN A 562 3.03 -28.30 -6.75
N ILE A 563 4.30 -28.34 -6.37
CA ILE A 563 5.28 -27.27 -6.69
C ILE A 563 5.57 -27.27 -8.18
N ALA A 564 5.80 -28.44 -8.78
CA ALA A 564 6.01 -28.59 -10.19
C ALA A 564 4.91 -27.90 -11.01
N ARG A 565 3.62 -28.15 -10.71
CA ARG A 565 2.50 -27.51 -11.40
C ARG A 565 2.54 -26.00 -11.21
N LEU A 566 2.69 -25.53 -9.96
CA LEU A 566 2.77 -24.11 -9.62
C LEU A 566 3.90 -23.37 -10.37
N THR A 567 5.04 -24.03 -10.60
CA THR A 567 6.22 -23.41 -11.23
C THR A 567 6.37 -23.72 -12.72
N SER A 568 5.48 -24.50 -13.32
CA SER A 568 5.54 -24.85 -14.75
C SER A 568 4.85 -23.83 -15.66
N LYS A 569 3.91 -23.05 -15.11
CA LYS A 569 3.21 -21.97 -15.82
C LYS A 569 3.57 -20.62 -15.21
N ASN A 570 3.25 -19.54 -15.92
CA ASN A 570 3.46 -18.20 -15.43
C ASN A 570 2.20 -17.34 -15.63
N ASN A 571 1.51 -17.03 -14.53
CA ASN A 571 0.34 -16.15 -14.50
C ASN A 571 0.71 -14.67 -14.39
N LEU A 572 1.91 -14.37 -13.91
CA LEU A 572 2.31 -13.02 -13.54
C LEU A 572 3.35 -12.48 -14.52
N ASN A 573 3.02 -11.37 -15.19
CA ASN A 573 4.05 -10.57 -15.84
C ASN A 573 4.64 -9.60 -14.81
N LEU A 574 5.88 -9.86 -14.41
CA LEU A 574 6.53 -9.12 -13.32
C LEU A 574 6.73 -7.63 -13.64
N LEU A 575 6.76 -7.24 -14.92
CA LEU A 575 6.90 -5.83 -15.33
C LEU A 575 5.60 -5.03 -15.21
N ASP A 576 4.45 -5.69 -15.07
CA ASP A 576 3.14 -5.02 -15.03
C ASP A 576 2.90 -4.28 -13.71
N PHE A 577 3.68 -4.59 -12.67
CA PHE A 577 3.59 -3.91 -11.37
C PHE A 577 3.90 -2.41 -11.50
N GLY A 578 5.00 -2.05 -12.16
CA GLY A 578 5.42 -0.65 -12.31
C GLY A 578 5.05 -0.06 -13.65
N ASN A 579 5.14 -0.86 -14.72
CA ASN A 579 5.06 -0.38 -16.09
C ASN A 579 4.03 -1.17 -16.91
N PRO A 580 2.73 -1.14 -16.58
CA PRO A 580 1.70 -1.99 -17.21
C PRO A 580 1.37 -1.67 -18.67
N ARG A 581 2.02 -0.67 -19.27
CA ARG A 581 1.78 -0.20 -20.63
C ARG A 581 3.12 -0.04 -21.34
N ARG A 582 3.45 -0.98 -22.21
CA ARG A 582 4.76 -1.08 -22.86
C ARG A 582 4.57 -1.52 -24.30
N LEU A 583 5.19 -0.77 -25.20
CA LEU A 583 5.26 -1.09 -26.61
C LEU A 583 6.69 -1.51 -26.93
N THR A 584 6.85 -2.75 -27.38
CA THR A 584 8.12 -3.29 -27.84
C THR A 584 7.99 -3.60 -29.32
N ILE A 585 8.87 -3.02 -30.13
CA ILE A 585 8.89 -3.19 -31.59
C ILE A 585 10.30 -3.55 -32.01
N GLN A 586 10.44 -4.62 -32.80
CA GLN A 586 11.68 -4.98 -33.43
C GLN A 586 11.77 -4.42 -34.85
N PHE A 587 12.88 -3.73 -35.13
CA PHE A 587 13.22 -3.22 -36.44
C PHE A 587 14.41 -4.00 -37.01
N ARG A 588 14.25 -4.56 -38.22
CA ARG A 588 15.26 -5.33 -38.93
C ARG A 588 15.17 -5.13 -40.43
N THR A 589 16.31 -5.18 -41.10
CA THR A 589 16.41 -5.13 -42.57
C THR A 589 16.66 -6.51 -43.17
N SER A 590 17.26 -7.44 -42.42
CA SER A 590 17.52 -8.83 -42.85
C SER A 590 17.03 -9.86 -41.85
N ALA A 591 16.68 -11.05 -42.35
CA ALA A 591 16.38 -12.22 -41.54
C ALA A 591 17.67 -12.89 -41.00
N ASN A 592 18.82 -12.59 -41.60
CA ASN A 592 20.10 -13.12 -41.15
C ASN A 592 20.62 -12.30 -39.95
N VAL A 593 20.70 -12.96 -38.79
CA VAL A 593 21.14 -12.37 -37.52
C VAL A 593 22.63 -11.96 -37.56
N ALA A 594 23.42 -12.53 -38.47
CA ALA A 594 24.85 -12.19 -38.61
C ALA A 594 25.10 -10.86 -39.33
N LEU A 595 24.10 -10.30 -40.01
CA LEU A 595 24.24 -9.01 -40.68
C LEU A 595 24.01 -7.86 -39.69
N PRO A 596 24.80 -6.77 -39.77
CA PRO A 596 24.61 -5.61 -38.92
C PRO A 596 23.22 -5.00 -39.17
N ASN A 597 22.53 -4.68 -38.08
CA ASN A 597 21.21 -4.08 -38.13
C ASN A 597 21.35 -2.55 -38.11
N PRO A 598 21.00 -1.82 -39.19
CA PRO A 598 21.19 -0.36 -39.25
C PRO A 598 20.34 0.39 -38.23
N TYR A 599 19.30 -0.24 -37.66
CA TYR A 599 18.50 0.35 -36.59
C TYR A 599 19.14 0.25 -35.20
N ALA A 600 20.16 -0.60 -35.01
CA ALA A 600 20.76 -0.82 -33.70
C ALA A 600 21.43 0.46 -33.18
N PHE A 601 21.23 0.78 -31.90
CA PHE A 601 21.75 2.00 -31.24
C PHE A 601 21.22 3.34 -31.77
N GLN A 602 20.28 3.31 -32.71
CA GLN A 602 19.67 4.52 -33.28
C GLN A 602 18.58 5.09 -32.38
N THR A 603 18.24 6.36 -32.58
CA THR A 603 17.18 7.04 -31.82
C THR A 603 15.88 7.10 -32.60
N ALA A 604 14.81 6.53 -32.06
CA ALA A 604 13.47 6.66 -32.59
C ALA A 604 12.70 7.81 -31.91
N THR A 605 11.94 8.57 -32.69
CA THR A 605 10.98 9.56 -32.22
C THR A 605 9.57 8.95 -32.27
N ILE A 606 8.88 8.96 -31.12
CA ILE A 606 7.56 8.35 -30.93
C ILE A 606 6.52 9.45 -30.71
N ASN A 607 5.46 9.39 -31.50
CA ASN A 607 4.29 10.25 -31.40
C ASN A 607 3.02 9.41 -31.24
N ILE A 608 2.19 9.73 -30.25
CA ILE A 608 0.94 9.01 -29.99
C ILE A 608 -0.24 9.98 -30.02
N PHE A 609 -1.26 9.62 -30.81
CA PHE A 609 -2.44 10.43 -31.09
C PHE A 609 -3.73 9.66 -30.80
N GLU A 610 -4.75 10.35 -30.32
CA GLU A 610 -6.11 9.82 -30.33
C GLU A 610 -6.65 9.73 -31.77
N ASP A 611 -7.14 8.56 -32.18
CA ASP A 611 -7.72 8.36 -33.51
C ASP A 611 -9.25 8.51 -33.45
N LYS A 612 -9.76 9.73 -33.69
CA LYS A 612 -11.21 9.98 -33.73
C LYS A 612 -11.79 9.57 -35.07
N ALA A 613 -12.78 8.67 -35.04
CA ALA A 613 -13.54 8.30 -36.24
C ALA A 613 -14.18 9.55 -36.88
N GLN A 614 -14.07 9.66 -38.21
CA GLN A 614 -14.76 10.69 -38.98
C GLN A 614 -16.28 10.58 -38.75
N ARG A 615 -16.88 11.64 -38.19
CA ARG A 615 -18.33 11.85 -38.19
C ARG A 615 -18.60 13.07 -39.06
N LEU A 616 -19.38 12.90 -40.13
CA LEU A 616 -19.85 13.98 -41.02
C LEU A 616 -18.75 14.84 -41.69
N GLY A 617 -17.72 14.23 -42.29
CA GLY A 617 -16.80 14.95 -43.19
C GLY A 617 -15.83 15.96 -42.56
N ILE A 618 -15.96 16.29 -41.28
CA ILE A 618 -15.04 17.20 -40.58
C ILE A 618 -13.85 16.41 -40.01
N LYS A 619 -12.65 16.60 -40.60
CA LYS A 619 -11.38 16.10 -40.04
C LYS A 619 -11.09 16.81 -38.72
N ARG A 620 -11.42 16.20 -37.58
CA ARG A 620 -10.89 16.63 -36.28
C ARG A 620 -9.53 15.96 -36.06
N THR A 621 -8.46 16.76 -35.96
CA THR A 621 -7.17 16.26 -35.46
C THR A 621 -7.34 15.83 -34.01
N GLY A 622 -7.05 14.56 -33.72
CA GLY A 622 -7.17 14.02 -32.37
C GLY A 622 -6.17 14.65 -31.41
N LYS A 623 -6.41 14.52 -30.10
CA LYS A 623 -5.52 15.05 -29.07
C LYS A 623 -4.16 14.31 -29.15
N HIS A 624 -3.07 15.08 -29.14
CA HIS A 624 -1.73 14.51 -28.92
C HIS A 624 -1.62 14.01 -27.48
N LEU A 625 -1.30 12.73 -27.32
CA LEU A 625 -1.09 12.10 -26.01
C LEU A 625 0.38 12.11 -25.64
N ILE A 626 1.25 11.85 -26.62
CA ILE A 626 2.71 11.90 -26.49
C ILE A 626 3.27 12.59 -27.73
N LYS A 627 4.18 13.54 -27.53
CA LYS A 627 4.79 14.34 -28.60
C LYS A 627 6.30 14.26 -28.51
N ASN A 628 6.93 13.88 -29.61
CA ASN A 628 8.39 13.83 -29.81
C ASN A 628 9.14 13.10 -28.68
N ALA A 629 8.59 11.99 -28.19
CA ALA A 629 9.27 11.18 -27.19
C ALA A 629 10.42 10.43 -27.86
N LYS A 630 11.64 10.64 -27.37
CA LYS A 630 12.83 9.95 -27.89
C LYS A 630 13.07 8.66 -27.12
N ALA A 631 13.41 7.60 -27.83
CA ALA A 631 13.82 6.33 -27.24
C ALA A 631 14.88 5.67 -28.13
N THR A 632 15.86 5.04 -27.51
CA THR A 632 16.96 4.36 -28.21
C THR A 632 16.58 2.92 -28.52
N ILE A 633 17.03 2.44 -29.67
CA ILE A 633 16.96 1.04 -30.06
C ILE A 633 18.18 0.30 -29.50
N ASP A 634 17.97 -0.90 -28.98
CA ASP A 634 19.07 -1.73 -28.48
C ASP A 634 19.85 -2.47 -29.58
N GLU A 635 20.89 -3.18 -29.17
CA GLU A 635 21.75 -3.97 -30.07
C GLU A 635 20.99 -5.01 -30.91
N ALA A 636 19.88 -5.53 -30.38
CA ALA A 636 19.08 -6.57 -31.04
C ALA A 636 17.98 -5.99 -31.95
N GLY A 637 17.93 -4.66 -32.09
CA GLY A 637 16.97 -3.95 -32.92
C GLY A 637 15.62 -3.70 -32.25
N TYR A 638 15.50 -3.87 -30.93
CA TYR A 638 14.25 -3.61 -30.21
C TYR A 638 14.17 -2.18 -29.70
N LEU A 639 13.05 -1.54 -29.97
CA LEU A 639 12.57 -0.34 -29.32
C LEU A 639 11.59 -0.75 -28.21
N THR A 640 11.93 -0.53 -26.95
CA THR A 640 10.98 -0.70 -25.83
C THR A 640 10.60 0.66 -25.27
N TYR A 641 9.34 1.03 -25.40
CA TYR A 641 8.80 2.30 -24.92
C TYR A 641 7.70 2.11 -23.89
N VAL A 642 7.84 2.82 -22.77
CA VAL A 642 6.93 2.76 -21.63
C VAL A 642 5.92 3.91 -21.73
N ILE A 643 4.63 3.58 -21.82
CA ILE A 643 3.56 4.55 -22.11
C ILE A 643 2.90 5.00 -20.81
N SER A 644 3.18 6.25 -20.42
CA SER A 644 2.67 6.84 -19.17
C SER A 644 1.14 7.12 -19.14
N PRO A 645 0.52 7.72 -20.18
CA PRO A 645 -0.92 7.98 -20.16
C PRO A 645 -1.77 6.75 -20.45
N GLU A 646 -3.02 6.75 -20.01
CA GLU A 646 -4.03 5.79 -20.49
C GLU A 646 -4.41 6.14 -21.93
N LEU A 647 -4.55 5.11 -22.76
CA LEU A 647 -4.85 5.26 -24.17
C LEU A 647 -6.38 5.16 -24.42
N PRO A 648 -6.90 5.96 -25.37
CA PRO A 648 -8.29 5.88 -25.80
C PRO A 648 -8.58 4.59 -26.58
N GLU A 649 -9.85 4.36 -26.88
CA GLU A 649 -10.36 3.20 -27.64
C GLU A 649 -9.63 2.97 -28.98
N ARG A 650 -9.26 4.05 -29.66
CA ARG A 650 -8.50 4.02 -30.92
C ARG A 650 -7.36 5.01 -30.83
N THR A 651 -6.17 4.53 -31.13
CA THR A 651 -4.92 5.28 -30.99
C THR A 651 -4.08 5.09 -32.24
N ARG A 652 -3.45 6.15 -32.74
CA ARG A 652 -2.45 6.11 -33.80
C ARG A 652 -1.08 6.34 -33.18
N ILE A 653 -0.13 5.47 -33.48
CA ILE A 653 1.26 5.55 -33.02
C ILE A 653 2.14 5.73 -34.25
N GLU A 654 2.95 6.78 -34.26
CA GLU A 654 3.95 7.04 -35.29
C GLU A 654 5.34 6.91 -34.69
N VAL A 655 6.21 6.18 -35.39
CA VAL A 655 7.63 6.02 -35.06
C VAL A 655 8.45 6.49 -36.25
N THR A 656 9.30 7.49 -36.04
CA THR A 656 10.19 8.09 -37.05
C THR A 656 11.65 8.03 -36.59
N PHE A 657 12.58 8.16 -37.54
CA PHE A 657 14.02 8.06 -37.33
C PHE A 657 14.77 9.34 -37.74
N ASP A 658 14.07 10.47 -37.64
CA ASP A 658 14.49 11.81 -38.06
C ASP A 658 15.48 12.51 -37.09
N SER A 659 16.15 11.75 -36.23
CA SER A 659 17.13 12.32 -35.29
C SER A 659 18.44 12.64 -36.04
N PRO A 660 19.06 13.81 -35.84
CA PRO A 660 20.26 14.23 -36.58
C PRO A 660 21.49 13.34 -36.29
N ASN A 661 21.46 12.58 -35.20
CA ASN A 661 22.54 11.64 -34.84
C ASN A 661 22.36 10.26 -35.47
N ASN A 662 21.27 10.02 -36.21
CA ASN A 662 21.00 8.72 -36.81
C ASN A 662 21.74 8.54 -38.13
N GLU A 663 21.95 7.29 -38.52
CA GLU A 663 22.45 6.96 -39.85
C GLU A 663 21.52 7.43 -40.98
N ALA A 664 22.11 7.92 -42.06
CA ALA A 664 21.37 8.48 -43.20
C ALA A 664 20.42 7.47 -43.86
N GLU A 665 20.76 6.17 -43.84
CA GLU A 665 19.97 5.11 -44.46
C GLU A 665 18.57 4.98 -43.84
N ILE A 666 18.43 5.23 -42.54
CA ILE A 666 17.16 5.06 -41.83
C ILE A 666 16.41 6.37 -41.61
N PHE A 667 17.01 7.52 -41.93
CA PHE A 667 16.49 8.84 -41.56
C PHE A 667 15.06 9.08 -42.06
N ASP A 668 14.74 8.62 -43.27
CA ASP A 668 13.43 8.77 -43.90
C ASP A 668 12.42 7.66 -43.52
N HIS A 669 12.82 6.71 -42.67
CA HIS A 669 11.94 5.62 -42.28
C HIS A 669 10.84 6.08 -41.33
N LYS A 670 9.60 5.75 -41.69
CA LYS A 670 8.39 6.05 -40.91
C LYS A 670 7.50 4.83 -40.79
N TYR A 671 7.13 4.51 -39.56
CA TYR A 671 6.18 3.45 -39.23
C TYR A 671 4.94 4.06 -38.59
N ILE A 672 3.76 3.60 -39.03
CA ILE A 672 2.47 4.02 -38.49
C ILE A 672 1.67 2.80 -38.10
N PHE A 673 1.25 2.80 -36.83
CA PHE A 673 0.46 1.74 -36.23
C PHE A 673 -0.88 2.29 -35.78
N LYS A 674 -1.92 1.49 -35.94
CA LYS A 674 -3.24 1.72 -35.36
C LYS A 674 -3.46 0.72 -34.24
N ALA A 675 -3.74 1.22 -33.04
CA ALA A 675 -3.98 0.40 -31.87
C ALA A 675 -5.43 0.58 -31.39
N THR A 676 -6.11 -0.53 -31.10
CA THR A 676 -7.52 -0.55 -30.67
C THR A 676 -7.72 -1.43 -29.45
N LYS A 677 -8.54 -1.01 -28.49
CA LYS A 677 -8.80 -1.80 -27.28
C LYS A 677 -9.51 -3.11 -27.62
N GLU A 678 -9.00 -4.20 -27.08
CA GLU A 678 -9.55 -5.54 -27.25
C GLU A 678 -10.22 -6.01 -25.96
N TYR A 679 -11.46 -6.48 -26.06
CA TYR A 679 -12.29 -6.89 -24.93
C TYR A 679 -12.59 -8.38 -24.98
N GLU A 680 -12.68 -9.02 -23.81
CA GLU A 680 -13.03 -10.44 -23.70
C GLU A 680 -14.44 -10.68 -24.25
N ARG A 681 -14.58 -11.71 -25.10
CA ARG A 681 -15.87 -12.13 -25.68
C ARG A 681 -16.12 -13.60 -25.39
N LYS A 682 -17.34 -13.94 -24.99
CA LYS A 682 -17.82 -15.34 -24.87
C LYS A 682 -19.06 -15.49 -25.74
N GLN A 683 -19.05 -16.46 -26.66
CA GLN A 683 -20.13 -16.69 -27.63
C GLN A 683 -20.56 -15.39 -28.36
N GLY A 684 -19.58 -14.58 -28.79
CA GLY A 684 -19.80 -13.31 -29.50
C GLY A 684 -20.23 -12.11 -28.64
N ARG A 685 -20.58 -12.29 -27.35
CA ARG A 685 -20.97 -11.20 -26.43
C ARG A 685 -19.78 -10.75 -25.59
N ILE A 686 -19.66 -9.43 -25.36
CA ILE A 686 -18.62 -8.86 -24.50
C ILE A 686 -18.89 -9.28 -23.05
N VAL A 687 -17.85 -9.79 -22.38
CA VAL A 687 -17.93 -10.17 -20.97
C VAL A 687 -17.81 -8.93 -20.10
N ILE A 688 -18.72 -8.81 -19.14
CA ILE A 688 -18.71 -7.75 -18.13
C ILE A 688 -18.18 -8.33 -16.83
N ASP A 689 -17.25 -7.63 -16.19
CA ASP A 689 -16.70 -8.01 -14.89
C ASP A 689 -17.80 -7.96 -13.82
N ARG A 690 -17.96 -9.06 -13.07
CA ARG A 690 -18.98 -9.18 -12.00
C ARG A 690 -18.83 -8.11 -10.92
N TYR A 691 -17.60 -7.66 -10.64
CA TYR A 691 -17.30 -6.73 -9.55
C TYR A 691 -17.39 -5.28 -9.99
N THR A 692 -16.70 -4.88 -11.07
CA THR A 692 -16.69 -3.48 -11.53
C THR A 692 -17.90 -3.12 -12.39
N ARG A 693 -18.57 -4.13 -12.98
CA ARG A 693 -19.61 -3.97 -14.01
C ARG A 693 -19.11 -3.29 -15.29
N ASP A 694 -17.81 -3.29 -15.51
CA ASP A 694 -17.16 -2.79 -16.73
C ASP A 694 -16.78 -3.93 -17.69
N LYS A 695 -16.53 -3.61 -18.95
CA LYS A 695 -16.03 -4.57 -19.95
C LYS A 695 -14.63 -5.04 -19.56
N ILE A 696 -14.36 -6.34 -19.71
CA ILE A 696 -13.02 -6.89 -19.42
C ILE A 696 -12.09 -6.58 -20.59
N LEU A 697 -11.14 -5.66 -20.37
CA LEU A 697 -10.07 -5.32 -21.31
C LEU A 697 -8.98 -6.41 -21.28
N LEU A 698 -8.68 -7.00 -22.44
CA LEU A 698 -7.58 -7.95 -22.61
C LEU A 698 -6.26 -7.25 -22.98
N GLY A 699 -6.33 -6.14 -23.70
CA GLY A 699 -5.15 -5.40 -24.15
C GLY A 699 -5.47 -4.47 -25.31
N MET A 700 -4.47 -4.23 -26.16
CA MET A 700 -4.58 -3.41 -27.37
C MET A 700 -4.18 -4.23 -28.59
N LYS A 701 -5.08 -4.38 -29.55
CA LYS A 701 -4.79 -4.95 -30.86
C LYS A 701 -4.09 -3.91 -31.74
N ILE A 702 -2.92 -4.23 -32.26
CA ILE A 702 -2.17 -3.39 -33.19
C ILE A 702 -2.33 -3.87 -34.63
N GLU A 703 -2.52 -2.91 -35.54
CA GLU A 703 -2.50 -3.08 -36.98
C GLU A 703 -1.45 -2.14 -37.60
N VAL A 704 -0.61 -2.67 -38.48
CA VAL A 704 0.39 -1.88 -39.21
C VAL A 704 -0.31 -1.17 -40.37
N VAL A 705 -0.23 0.15 -40.40
CA VAL A 705 -0.85 0.99 -41.43
C VAL A 705 0.18 1.37 -42.50
N GLN A 706 1.38 1.76 -42.07
CA GLN A 706 2.46 2.16 -42.96
C GLN A 706 3.78 1.59 -42.45
N LYS A 707 4.58 1.05 -43.38
CA LYS A 707 5.96 0.62 -43.16
C LYS A 707 6.82 0.95 -44.40
N PRO A 708 8.14 1.12 -44.26
CA PRO A 708 9.05 1.24 -45.40
C PRO A 708 9.04 -0.01 -46.30
N LYS A 709 9.39 0.14 -47.59
CA LYS A 709 9.38 -0.96 -48.57
C LYS A 709 10.49 -1.99 -48.33
N ALA A 710 11.67 -1.55 -47.88
CA ALA A 710 12.88 -2.38 -47.77
C ALA A 710 13.05 -3.10 -46.42
N THR A 711 11.99 -3.20 -45.60
CA THR A 711 12.09 -3.69 -44.21
C THR A 711 11.30 -4.98 -44.00
N ILE A 712 11.92 -5.92 -43.28
CA ILE A 712 11.25 -7.15 -42.84
C ILE A 712 10.48 -6.82 -41.57
N PHE A 713 9.18 -7.04 -41.61
CA PHE A 713 8.30 -6.67 -40.52
C PHE A 713 7.17 -7.69 -40.40
N ASP A 714 7.34 -8.64 -39.48
CA ASP A 714 6.38 -9.69 -39.17
C ASP A 714 5.46 -9.27 -38.03
N LYS A 715 4.24 -9.82 -37.95
CA LYS A 715 3.33 -9.53 -36.82
C LYS A 715 3.92 -9.89 -35.45
N GLN A 716 4.88 -10.82 -35.41
CA GLN A 716 5.58 -11.24 -34.18
C GLN A 716 6.65 -10.23 -33.72
N SER A 717 7.00 -9.24 -34.54
CA SER A 717 7.98 -8.19 -34.18
C SER A 717 7.41 -7.14 -33.23
N ILE A 718 6.10 -7.16 -32.96
CA ILE A 718 5.43 -6.21 -32.06
C ILE A 718 4.87 -6.95 -30.84
N GLU A 719 5.29 -6.53 -29.66
CA GLU A 719 4.65 -6.86 -28.40
C GLU A 719 4.03 -5.59 -27.81
N PHE A 720 2.70 -5.57 -27.64
CA PHE A 720 2.02 -4.47 -26.96
C PHE A 720 1.31 -4.96 -25.70
N VAL A 721 1.98 -4.77 -24.57
CA VAL A 721 1.37 -5.03 -23.26
C VAL A 721 0.63 -3.79 -22.81
N TYR A 722 -0.66 -3.93 -22.55
CA TYR A 722 -1.52 -2.82 -22.13
C TYR A 722 -2.49 -3.26 -21.04
N SER A 723 -2.34 -2.68 -19.85
CA SER A 723 -3.30 -2.81 -18.75
C SER A 723 -3.52 -1.48 -18.06
N GLU A 724 -4.79 -1.18 -17.75
CA GLU A 724 -5.18 -0.02 -16.93
C GLU A 724 -5.29 -0.39 -15.45
N LYS A 725 -5.46 -1.68 -15.14
CA LYS A 725 -5.71 -2.17 -13.78
C LYS A 725 -4.42 -2.18 -12.94
N PRO A 726 -4.39 -1.62 -11.72
CA PRO A 726 -3.30 -1.86 -10.77
C PRO A 726 -3.29 -3.31 -10.29
N LEU A 727 -2.11 -3.83 -9.97
CA LEU A 727 -1.93 -5.21 -9.54
C LEU A 727 -1.80 -5.26 -8.02
N ALA A 728 -2.52 -6.18 -7.37
CA ALA A 728 -2.36 -6.48 -5.94
C ALA A 728 -1.98 -7.96 -5.82
N LEU A 729 -0.73 -8.24 -5.42
CA LEU A 729 -0.23 -9.60 -5.20
C LEU A 729 -0.18 -9.88 -3.71
N PHE A 730 -0.93 -10.87 -3.24
CA PHE A 730 -0.84 -11.40 -1.89
C PHE A 730 0.08 -12.61 -1.87
N LEU A 731 1.01 -12.63 -0.93
CA LEU A 731 1.98 -13.69 -0.77
C LEU A 731 1.69 -14.44 0.54
N VAL A 732 1.14 -15.64 0.41
CA VAL A 732 0.71 -16.48 1.54
C VAL A 732 1.69 -17.62 1.73
N THR A 733 2.46 -17.55 2.82
CA THR A 733 3.51 -18.52 3.16
C THR A 733 3.09 -19.36 4.36
N PRO A 734 3.20 -20.70 4.32
CA PRO A 734 2.98 -21.55 5.49
C PRO A 734 4.05 -21.29 6.56
N PRO A 735 3.67 -21.01 7.83
CA PRO A 735 4.64 -20.79 8.91
C PRO A 735 5.49 -22.04 9.23
N ASN A 736 4.99 -23.24 8.87
CA ASN A 736 5.63 -24.51 9.19
C ASN A 736 6.51 -25.07 8.06
N ARG A 737 6.59 -24.43 6.89
CA ARG A 737 7.35 -24.94 5.73
C ARG A 737 8.26 -23.86 5.15
N ASN A 738 9.45 -23.75 5.74
CA ASN A 738 10.47 -22.79 5.33
C ASN A 738 11.12 -23.14 3.97
N GLU A 739 10.93 -24.37 3.48
CA GLU A 739 11.47 -24.87 2.21
C GLU A 739 11.05 -24.03 0.99
N TYR A 740 9.85 -23.45 0.99
CA TYR A 740 9.34 -22.59 -0.10
C TYR A 740 9.88 -21.16 -0.03
N GLY A 741 10.62 -20.84 1.02
CA GLY A 741 11.01 -19.48 1.33
C GLY A 741 11.82 -18.80 0.23
N PHE A 742 12.72 -19.53 -0.43
CA PHE A 742 13.54 -18.98 -1.49
C PHE A 742 12.73 -18.55 -2.73
N LEU A 743 11.61 -19.23 -3.03
CA LEU A 743 10.71 -18.83 -4.13
C LEU A 743 10.09 -17.46 -3.89
N PHE A 744 9.75 -17.17 -2.63
CA PHE A 744 9.25 -15.86 -2.23
C PHE A 744 10.31 -14.78 -2.44
N THR A 745 11.51 -14.98 -1.91
CA THR A 745 12.56 -13.95 -1.97
C THR A 745 13.06 -13.74 -3.39
N LEU A 746 13.15 -14.81 -4.18
CA LEU A 746 13.45 -14.75 -5.61
C LEU A 746 12.39 -13.96 -6.38
N LEU A 747 11.10 -14.19 -6.12
CA LEU A 747 10.03 -13.43 -6.77
C LEU A 747 10.13 -11.93 -6.45
N ILE A 748 10.35 -11.57 -5.18
CA ILE A 748 10.53 -10.16 -4.78
C ILE A 748 11.75 -9.54 -5.47
N ASP A 749 12.87 -10.26 -5.52
CA ASP A 749 14.08 -9.82 -6.19
C ASP A 749 13.86 -9.61 -7.70
N GLN A 750 13.19 -10.55 -8.36
CA GLN A 750 12.87 -10.46 -9.78
C GLN A 750 11.91 -9.30 -10.10
N ILE A 751 10.85 -9.12 -9.30
CA ILE A 751 9.92 -7.98 -9.45
C ILE A 751 10.68 -6.66 -9.32
N PHE A 752 11.51 -6.52 -8.28
CA PHE A 752 12.29 -5.30 -8.06
C PHE A 752 13.24 -5.04 -9.23
N ASN A 753 14.10 -6.00 -9.56
CA ASN A 753 15.15 -5.83 -10.57
C ASN A 753 14.58 -5.60 -11.98
N ALA A 754 13.56 -6.36 -12.38
CA ALA A 754 12.97 -6.24 -13.71
C ALA A 754 12.31 -4.85 -13.92
N ASN A 755 11.58 -4.36 -12.91
CA ASN A 755 10.98 -3.02 -12.99
C ASN A 755 12.04 -1.91 -12.86
N TYR A 756 13.10 -2.13 -12.09
CA TYR A 756 14.21 -1.18 -11.97
C TYR A 756 14.95 -0.99 -13.31
N GLU A 757 15.26 -2.09 -14.02
CA GLU A 757 15.87 -2.06 -15.36
C GLU A 757 15.03 -1.25 -16.35
N VAL A 758 13.71 -1.51 -16.40
CA VAL A 758 12.80 -0.78 -17.29
C VAL A 758 12.67 0.70 -16.90
N ALA A 759 12.63 1.00 -15.60
CA ALA A 759 12.56 2.38 -15.12
C ALA A 759 13.79 3.19 -15.52
N LEU A 760 15.00 2.61 -15.46
CA LEU A 760 16.23 3.31 -15.88
C LEU A 760 16.19 3.71 -17.36
N ASN A 761 15.70 2.82 -18.23
CA ASN A 761 15.62 3.07 -19.67
C ASN A 761 14.43 3.96 -20.06
N GLY A 762 13.34 3.95 -19.27
CA GLY A 762 12.05 4.55 -19.60
C GLY A 762 11.71 5.88 -18.92
N GLY A 763 12.70 6.66 -18.45
CA GLY A 763 12.46 7.96 -17.79
C GLY A 763 12.82 8.03 -16.31
N ARG A 764 13.67 7.10 -15.84
CA ARG A 764 14.25 7.01 -14.48
C ARG A 764 13.27 6.71 -13.35
N SER A 765 11.99 6.43 -13.65
CA SER A 765 10.97 6.12 -12.65
C SER A 765 9.86 5.23 -13.21
N ASN A 766 9.31 4.34 -12.38
CA ASN A 766 8.14 3.54 -12.76
C ASN A 766 6.91 4.44 -12.88
N ILE A 767 6.09 4.21 -13.93
CA ILE A 767 4.85 4.98 -14.13
C ILE A 767 3.93 4.82 -12.91
N ARG A 768 3.73 3.58 -12.50
CA ARG A 768 2.92 3.23 -11.34
C ARG A 768 3.84 2.93 -10.16
N ARG A 769 3.52 3.49 -9.00
CA ARG A 769 4.24 3.20 -7.77
C ARG A 769 4.04 1.73 -7.39
N ILE A 770 5.12 1.06 -6.99
CA ILE A 770 5.09 -0.31 -6.46
C ILE A 770 5.29 -0.22 -4.95
N GLN A 771 4.29 -0.69 -4.20
CA GLN A 771 4.30 -0.69 -2.73
C GLN A 771 4.45 -2.12 -2.20
N PHE A 772 5.56 -2.37 -1.52
CA PHE A 772 5.78 -3.58 -0.75
C PHE A 772 5.25 -3.37 0.67
N LEU A 773 4.21 -4.11 1.03
CA LEU A 773 3.56 -4.09 2.33
C LEU A 773 3.78 -5.45 3.01
N PHE A 774 4.89 -5.59 3.73
CA PHE A 774 5.23 -6.85 4.37
C PHE A 774 4.75 -6.86 5.82
N ASP A 775 3.55 -7.38 6.04
CA ASP A 775 3.12 -7.75 7.39
C ASP A 775 3.99 -8.91 7.90
N GLU A 776 4.37 -8.84 9.17
CA GLU A 776 5.27 -9.81 9.80
C GLU A 776 6.53 -10.09 8.97
N PHE A 777 7.24 -9.02 8.56
CA PHE A 777 8.41 -9.11 7.69
C PHE A 777 9.52 -10.06 8.19
N ALA A 778 9.61 -10.26 9.52
CA ALA A 778 10.53 -11.21 10.13
C ALA A 778 10.22 -12.68 9.78
N ASN A 779 8.97 -13.03 9.52
CA ASN A 779 8.53 -14.38 9.15
C ASN A 779 8.83 -14.72 7.68
N ILE A 780 9.00 -13.68 6.85
CA ILE A 780 9.44 -13.86 5.47
C ILE A 780 10.94 -14.23 5.50
N PRO A 781 11.48 -15.04 4.58
CA PRO A 781 12.91 -15.27 4.48
C PRO A 781 13.70 -14.00 4.14
N ALA A 782 15.03 -14.04 4.27
CA ALA A 782 15.88 -12.89 4.02
C ALA A 782 15.87 -12.49 2.53
N VAL A 783 15.32 -11.30 2.25
CA VAL A 783 15.43 -10.67 0.93
C VAL A 783 16.90 -10.30 0.68
N PRO A 784 17.53 -10.77 -0.41
CA PRO A 784 18.92 -10.43 -0.72
C PRO A 784 19.12 -8.93 -0.92
N ASN A 785 20.26 -8.39 -0.46
CA ASN A 785 20.68 -6.99 -0.65
C ASN A 785 19.58 -5.97 -0.29
N LEU A 786 18.88 -6.18 0.82
CA LEU A 786 17.74 -5.36 1.21
C LEU A 786 18.14 -3.89 1.44
N SER A 787 19.25 -3.63 2.14
CA SER A 787 19.72 -2.26 2.40
C SER A 787 19.97 -1.48 1.11
N GLN A 788 20.65 -2.09 0.14
CA GLN A 788 20.89 -1.51 -1.18
C GLN A 788 19.59 -1.22 -1.93
N LYS A 789 18.65 -2.17 -1.91
CA LYS A 789 17.31 -1.98 -2.52
C LYS A 789 16.57 -0.82 -1.89
N LEU A 790 16.57 -0.70 -0.56
CA LEU A 790 15.91 0.41 0.15
C LEU A 790 16.53 1.76 -0.19
N SER A 791 17.86 1.83 -0.33
CA SER A 791 18.58 3.06 -0.69
C SER A 791 18.19 3.58 -2.07
N ILE A 792 18.15 2.69 -3.09
CA ILE A 792 17.83 3.10 -4.46
C ILE A 792 16.31 3.19 -4.73
N ALA A 793 15.48 2.40 -4.04
CA ALA A 793 14.04 2.25 -4.29
C ALA A 793 13.27 3.56 -4.56
N LEU A 794 13.57 4.60 -3.78
CA LEU A 794 12.77 5.83 -3.75
C LEU A 794 12.82 6.59 -5.08
N GLY A 795 13.97 6.62 -5.76
CA GLY A 795 14.14 7.32 -7.05
C GLY A 795 13.31 6.70 -8.16
N GLN A 796 13.15 5.39 -8.14
CA GLN A 796 12.43 4.62 -9.14
C GLN A 796 10.97 4.37 -8.77
N ASN A 797 10.43 5.07 -7.77
CA ASN A 797 9.03 4.99 -7.34
C ASN A 797 8.64 3.61 -6.76
N PHE A 798 9.60 2.94 -6.09
CA PHE A 798 9.32 1.83 -5.18
C PHE A 798 9.17 2.35 -3.75
N GLN A 799 8.36 1.65 -2.96
CA GLN A 799 8.13 2.00 -1.57
C GLN A 799 8.04 0.74 -0.71
N PHE A 800 8.83 0.66 0.34
CA PHE A 800 8.80 -0.46 1.29
C PHE A 800 8.15 -0.05 2.60
N MET A 801 7.21 -0.86 3.07
CA MET A 801 6.66 -0.84 4.42
C MET A 801 6.97 -2.17 5.07
N LEU A 802 7.90 -2.14 6.02
CA LEU A 802 8.36 -3.29 6.78
C LEU A 802 7.67 -3.26 8.14
N ILE A 803 6.85 -4.27 8.45
CA ILE A 803 6.15 -4.37 9.73
C ILE A 803 6.75 -5.51 10.53
N VAL A 804 7.30 -5.20 11.70
CA VAL A 804 8.00 -6.16 12.57
C VAL A 804 7.44 -6.11 13.99
N GLN A 805 7.63 -7.16 14.78
CA GLN A 805 7.14 -7.16 16.17
C GLN A 805 8.01 -6.31 17.08
N ASN A 806 9.31 -6.36 16.82
CA ASN A 806 10.36 -5.64 17.51
C ASN A 806 11.58 -5.51 16.57
N LEU A 807 12.59 -4.73 16.95
CA LEU A 807 13.76 -4.51 16.09
C LEU A 807 14.76 -5.67 16.16
N GLU A 808 14.73 -6.46 17.23
CA GLU A 808 15.66 -7.58 17.45
C GLU A 808 15.41 -8.71 16.44
N GLN A 809 14.16 -8.92 16.01
CA GLN A 809 13.83 -9.85 14.91
C GLN A 809 14.53 -9.50 13.59
N LEU A 810 14.74 -8.20 13.30
CA LEU A 810 15.51 -7.81 12.12
C LEU A 810 16.99 -8.15 12.30
N ILE A 811 17.54 -7.92 13.49
CA ILE A 811 18.93 -8.21 13.83
C ILE A 811 19.20 -9.72 13.70
N GLU A 812 18.31 -10.57 14.21
CA GLU A 812 18.43 -12.03 14.09
C GLU A 812 18.47 -12.48 12.61
N LYS A 813 17.68 -11.83 11.75
CA LYS A 813 17.51 -12.21 10.36
C LYS A 813 18.60 -11.68 9.42
N TYR A 814 19.07 -10.45 9.64
CA TYR A 814 19.99 -9.74 8.74
C TYR A 814 21.37 -9.46 9.35
N GLY A 815 21.54 -9.65 10.66
CA GLY A 815 22.71 -9.19 11.39
C GLY A 815 22.60 -7.72 11.80
N GLN A 816 23.49 -7.29 12.70
CA GLN A 816 23.45 -5.95 13.29
C GLN A 816 23.75 -4.84 12.27
N GLU A 817 24.80 -5.00 11.45
CA GLU A 817 25.23 -3.99 10.48
C GLU A 817 24.16 -3.74 9.40
N GLU A 818 23.67 -4.80 8.76
CA GLU A 818 22.64 -4.69 7.73
C GLU A 818 21.33 -4.13 8.32
N THR A 819 20.96 -4.50 9.55
CA THR A 819 19.79 -3.93 10.23
C THR A 819 19.97 -2.43 10.50
N ALA A 820 21.16 -2.00 10.91
CA ALA A 820 21.46 -0.58 11.08
C ALA A 820 21.31 0.18 9.75
N ASN A 821 21.77 -0.40 8.64
CA ASN A 821 21.60 0.16 7.30
C ASN A 821 20.13 0.21 6.85
N VAL A 822 19.33 -0.84 7.13
CA VAL A 822 17.89 -0.87 6.85
C VAL A 822 17.16 0.25 7.61
N ILE A 823 17.51 0.44 8.89
CA ILE A 823 16.97 1.52 9.72
C ILE A 823 17.44 2.88 9.18
N GLY A 824 18.71 3.05 8.82
CA GLY A 824 19.24 4.29 8.24
C GLY A 824 18.58 4.69 6.91
N ASN A 825 18.17 3.72 6.10
CA ASN A 825 17.45 3.94 4.84
C ASN A 825 15.92 4.06 5.01
N SER A 826 15.41 3.99 6.24
CA SER A 826 13.99 4.19 6.57
C SER A 826 13.74 5.62 7.00
N SER A 827 12.67 6.24 6.51
CA SER A 827 12.40 7.67 6.73
C SER A 827 11.20 7.96 7.65
N LEU A 828 10.40 6.94 7.94
CA LEU A 828 9.28 7.00 8.88
C LEU A 828 9.30 5.75 9.77
N PHE A 829 9.25 5.98 11.08
CA PHE A 829 9.22 4.95 12.10
C PHE A 829 7.91 5.09 12.86
N SER A 830 7.16 4.01 13.01
CA SER A 830 5.95 4.01 13.85
C SER A 830 6.02 2.92 14.89
N LEU A 831 5.86 3.28 16.15
CA LEU A 831 5.73 2.36 17.28
C LEU A 831 4.27 2.34 17.72
N ILE A 832 3.64 1.18 17.61
CA ILE A 832 2.29 0.95 18.14
C ILE A 832 2.41 0.55 19.61
N LYS A 833 3.05 -0.59 19.87
CA LYS A 833 3.34 -1.10 21.21
C LYS A 833 4.26 -2.31 21.11
N THR A 834 5.25 -2.42 21.99
CA THR A 834 6.08 -3.63 22.11
C THR A 834 6.51 -3.84 23.56
N ASN A 835 6.78 -5.09 23.91
CA ASN A 835 7.32 -5.46 25.22
C ASN A 835 8.86 -5.49 25.21
N SER A 836 9.51 -5.33 24.06
CA SER A 836 10.99 -5.25 24.00
C SER A 836 11.47 -3.96 24.67
N LEU A 837 12.35 -4.11 25.65
CA LEU A 837 13.00 -2.99 26.34
C LEU A 837 13.90 -2.21 25.39
N ASP A 838 14.80 -2.91 24.68
CA ASP A 838 15.81 -2.31 23.80
C ASP A 838 15.16 -1.50 22.67
N THR A 839 14.10 -2.05 22.07
CA THR A 839 13.31 -1.33 21.06
C THR A 839 12.67 -0.08 21.68
N ASN A 840 12.04 -0.17 22.85
CA ASN A 840 11.43 0.99 23.51
C ASN A 840 12.48 2.05 23.93
N GLU A 841 13.67 1.63 24.37
CA GLU A 841 14.80 2.53 24.64
C GLU A 841 15.25 3.28 23.39
N LYS A 842 15.37 2.58 22.26
CA LYS A 842 15.71 3.19 20.99
C LYS A 842 14.68 4.22 20.56
N PHE A 843 13.38 3.91 20.67
CA PHE A 843 12.32 4.88 20.38
C PHE A 843 12.31 6.07 21.36
N SER A 844 12.53 5.85 22.65
CA SER A 844 12.67 6.94 23.65
C SER A 844 13.81 7.89 23.26
N LYS A 845 14.98 7.33 22.92
CA LYS A 845 16.15 8.10 22.45
C LYS A 845 15.87 8.85 21.15
N MET A 846 15.17 8.24 20.20
CA MET A 846 14.79 8.87 18.92
C MET A 846 13.75 10.00 19.08
N LEU A 847 12.89 9.93 20.10
CA LEU A 847 11.94 11.00 20.43
C LEU A 847 12.63 12.22 21.03
N GLY A 848 13.75 12.00 21.72
CA GLY A 848 14.51 13.07 22.34
C GLY A 848 13.92 13.52 23.67
N ASN A 849 14.40 14.69 24.12
CA ASN A 849 14.17 15.19 25.47
C ASN A 849 13.74 16.65 25.45
N LYS A 850 12.94 17.01 26.43
CA LYS A 850 12.56 18.39 26.67
C LYS A 850 13.02 18.86 28.04
N THR A 851 13.38 20.14 28.09
CA THR A 851 13.68 20.83 29.34
C THR A 851 12.37 21.23 30.02
N ILE A 852 12.17 20.82 31.27
CA ILE A 852 11.02 21.23 32.08
C ILE A 852 11.47 22.10 33.27
N ASP A 853 10.68 23.13 33.55
CA ASP A 853 10.82 23.92 34.79
C ASP A 853 9.97 23.26 35.87
N THR A 854 10.61 22.61 36.84
CA THR A 854 9.96 22.10 38.03
C THR A 854 9.92 23.18 39.10
N ARG A 855 8.73 23.36 39.70
CA ARG A 855 8.52 24.33 40.76
C ARG A 855 7.98 23.63 41.98
N LYS A 856 8.69 23.74 43.09
CA LYS A 856 8.24 23.24 44.39
C LYS A 856 7.74 24.43 45.19
N LEU A 857 6.46 24.39 45.56
CA LEU A 857 5.86 25.39 46.45
C LEU A 857 6.11 24.92 47.89
N ALA A 858 6.92 25.65 48.65
CA ALA A 858 7.04 25.45 50.10
C ALA A 858 5.77 26.01 50.76
N GLN A 859 4.98 25.14 51.39
CA GLN A 859 3.69 25.51 51.96
C GLN A 859 3.88 26.13 53.34
N ALA A 860 4.08 27.46 53.41
CA ALA A 860 4.04 28.21 54.66
C ALA A 860 2.62 28.79 54.87
N VAL A 861 1.91 28.28 55.88
CA VAL A 861 0.47 28.51 56.16
C VAL A 861 0.10 29.99 56.44
N LEU A 862 1.08 30.89 56.59
CA LEU A 862 0.85 32.32 56.92
C LEU A 862 1.37 33.33 55.87
N ASN A 863 2.06 32.90 54.82
CA ASN A 863 2.66 33.79 53.81
C ASN A 863 2.16 33.48 52.39
N GLU A 864 0.83 33.49 52.19
CA GLU A 864 0.22 33.34 50.86
C GLU A 864 0.62 34.45 49.87
N ALA A 865 1.08 35.59 50.37
CA ALA A 865 1.47 36.73 49.55
C ALA A 865 2.85 36.58 48.88
N ASN A 866 3.73 35.71 49.40
CA ASN A 866 5.08 35.51 48.84
C ASN A 866 5.62 34.11 49.19
N PRO A 867 5.09 33.01 48.61
CA PRO A 867 5.62 31.68 48.84
C PRO A 867 7.05 31.56 48.28
N ASN A 868 7.98 30.99 49.05
CA ASN A 868 9.28 30.59 48.50
C ASN A 868 9.04 29.49 47.46
N VAL A 869 9.37 29.79 46.20
CA VAL A 869 9.28 28.85 45.07
C VAL A 869 10.69 28.48 44.66
N ASP A 870 11.09 27.25 44.96
CA ASP A 870 12.31 26.69 44.39
C ASP A 870 12.04 26.26 42.94
N GLN A 871 12.84 26.76 42.02
CA GLN A 871 12.79 26.44 40.60
C GLN A 871 14.04 25.65 40.20
N SER A 872 13.83 24.49 39.57
CA SER A 872 14.89 23.69 38.94
C SER A 872 14.56 23.44 37.47
N THR A 873 15.59 23.45 36.62
CA THR A 873 15.52 22.93 35.25
C THR A 873 15.88 21.45 35.27
N GLU A 874 15.00 20.60 34.76
CA GLU A 874 15.23 19.15 34.70
C GLU A 874 15.07 18.64 33.26
N LYS A 875 15.89 17.65 32.90
CA LYS A 875 15.76 16.89 31.65
C LYS A 875 14.60 15.91 31.78
N GLN A 876 13.64 15.97 30.85
CA GLN A 876 12.55 14.99 30.77
C GLN A 876 12.46 14.40 29.37
N GLU A 877 12.50 13.07 29.27
CA GLU A 877 12.17 12.33 28.04
C GLU A 877 10.73 12.63 27.59
N LEU A 878 10.50 12.77 26.28
CA LEU A 878 9.14 13.02 25.76
C LEU A 878 8.16 11.92 26.18
N LEU A 879 8.59 10.67 26.04
CA LEU A 879 7.91 9.49 26.56
C LEU A 879 8.96 8.53 27.10
N THR A 880 8.81 8.12 28.36
CA THR A 880 9.74 7.16 28.96
C THR A 880 9.54 5.76 28.36
N VAL A 881 10.56 4.92 28.48
CA VAL A 881 10.51 3.49 28.07
C VAL A 881 9.26 2.78 28.63
N THR A 882 8.94 3.04 29.90
CA THR A 882 7.75 2.47 30.55
C THR A 882 6.43 3.03 30.00
N GLN A 883 6.40 4.29 29.57
CA GLN A 883 5.22 4.89 28.94
C GLN A 883 4.98 4.29 27.55
N LEU A 884 6.05 4.12 26.75
CA LEU A 884 5.99 3.46 25.44
C LEU A 884 5.50 2.00 25.54
N ALA A 885 5.96 1.25 26.52
CA ALA A 885 5.46 -0.11 26.79
C ALA A 885 3.97 -0.14 27.22
N LYS A 886 3.41 0.98 27.68
CA LYS A 886 2.03 1.11 28.20
C LYS A 886 1.10 1.89 27.28
N LEU A 887 1.45 2.03 26.00
CA LEU A 887 0.55 2.56 24.99
C LEU A 887 -0.78 1.77 24.95
N GLN A 888 -1.87 2.49 24.76
CA GLN A 888 -3.23 1.97 24.65
C GLN A 888 -3.57 1.62 23.20
N ALA A 889 -4.66 0.86 23.03
CA ALA A 889 -5.19 0.52 21.71
C ALA A 889 -5.47 1.79 20.89
N GLY A 890 -5.00 1.82 19.64
CA GLY A 890 -5.13 2.97 18.75
C GLY A 890 -4.08 4.08 18.94
N GLU A 891 -3.29 4.03 20.02
CA GLU A 891 -2.17 4.95 20.20
C GLU A 891 -0.97 4.53 19.35
N VAL A 892 -0.36 5.49 18.68
CA VAL A 892 0.82 5.27 17.83
C VAL A 892 1.77 6.46 18.00
N VAL A 893 3.05 6.16 18.14
CA VAL A 893 4.12 7.15 18.11
C VAL A 893 4.82 7.07 16.76
N THR A 894 4.84 8.15 16.00
CA THR A 894 5.42 8.21 14.66
C THR A 894 6.52 9.26 14.57
N ILE A 895 7.68 8.87 14.04
CA ILE A 895 8.85 9.74 13.85
C ILE A 895 9.13 9.81 12.34
N ARG A 896 9.06 11.01 11.76
CA ARG A 896 9.28 11.24 10.33
C ARG A 896 10.55 12.09 10.14
N THR A 897 11.70 11.45 9.97
CA THR A 897 13.03 12.11 10.05
C THR A 897 13.33 13.05 8.89
N VAL A 898 12.94 12.72 7.66
CA VAL A 898 13.33 13.44 6.43
C VAL A 898 12.27 14.46 5.95
N LYS A 899 11.28 14.81 6.79
CA LYS A 899 10.25 15.77 6.39
C LYS A 899 10.78 17.20 6.52
N ALA A 900 11.18 17.78 5.40
CA ALA A 900 11.77 19.13 5.38
C ALA A 900 10.77 20.24 5.05
N ARG A 901 9.64 19.93 4.40
CA ARG A 901 8.67 20.94 3.91
C ARG A 901 7.21 20.57 4.17
N ASP A 902 6.40 21.60 4.39
CA ASP A 902 4.93 21.49 4.43
C ASP A 902 4.33 21.36 3.00
N LEU A 903 3.00 21.24 2.90
CA LEU A 903 2.30 21.14 1.61
C LEU A 903 2.39 22.41 0.76
N LYS A 904 2.75 23.56 1.35
CA LYS A 904 2.94 24.85 0.67
C LYS A 904 4.40 25.12 0.30
N GLY A 905 5.32 24.24 0.71
CA GLY A 905 6.76 24.35 0.44
C GLY A 905 7.56 25.11 1.50
N HIS A 906 6.96 25.53 2.62
CA HIS A 906 7.69 26.16 3.72
C HIS A 906 8.53 25.13 4.47
N LYS A 907 9.69 25.57 4.98
CA LYS A 907 10.56 24.74 5.83
C LYS A 907 9.80 24.37 7.11
N VAL A 908 9.88 23.10 7.51
CA VAL A 908 9.32 22.60 8.77
C VAL A 908 10.34 21.79 9.53
N THR A 909 10.22 21.82 10.86
CA THR A 909 10.94 20.89 11.74
C THR A 909 10.16 19.57 11.80
N PRO A 910 10.83 18.42 11.65
CA PRO A 910 10.21 17.10 11.73
C PRO A 910 9.92 16.69 13.19
N ASP A 911 9.05 17.43 13.87
CA ASP A 911 8.62 17.13 15.24
C ASP A 911 7.93 15.73 15.27
N PRO A 912 8.22 14.87 16.27
CA PRO A 912 7.57 13.57 16.40
C PRO A 912 6.05 13.70 16.58
N VAL A 913 5.31 12.67 16.18
CA VAL A 913 3.85 12.65 16.20
C VAL A 913 3.37 11.63 17.21
N PHE A 914 2.46 12.04 18.09
CA PHE A 914 1.79 11.13 19.01
C PHE A 914 0.29 11.11 18.71
N ALA A 915 -0.17 10.01 18.11
CA ALA A 915 -1.57 9.72 17.88
C ALA A 915 -2.21 9.29 19.21
N HIS A 916 -2.93 10.20 19.87
CA HIS A 916 -3.52 10.00 21.21
C HIS A 916 -4.82 10.78 21.40
N GLY A 917 -5.77 10.21 22.13
CA GLY A 917 -7.12 10.72 22.34
C GLY A 917 -7.85 10.93 21.02
N ARG A 918 -8.10 12.20 20.66
CA ARG A 918 -8.83 12.55 19.42
C ARG A 918 -8.07 12.26 18.13
N THR A 919 -6.76 12.02 18.22
CA THR A 919 -5.92 11.73 17.07
C THR A 919 -5.56 10.24 16.93
N GLU A 920 -6.10 9.38 17.80
CA GLU A 920 -5.86 7.93 17.79
C GLU A 920 -6.31 7.26 16.50
N MET A 921 -5.59 6.20 16.13
CA MET A 921 -5.91 5.37 14.97
C MET A 921 -7.08 4.45 15.30
N PRO A 922 -8.24 4.58 14.62
CA PRO A 922 -9.34 3.66 14.79
C PRO A 922 -8.97 2.28 14.24
N PHE A 923 -9.52 1.23 14.84
CA PHE A 923 -9.37 -0.14 14.33
C PHE A 923 -10.35 -0.40 13.18
N ARG A 924 -9.92 -1.15 12.16
CA ARG A 924 -10.70 -1.51 10.96
C ARG A 924 -12.12 -1.94 11.31
N TYR A 925 -12.32 -2.87 12.24
CA TYR A 925 -13.68 -3.33 12.62
C TYR A 925 -14.63 -2.22 13.10
N MET A 926 -14.12 -1.06 13.54
CA MET A 926 -14.94 0.07 13.99
C MET A 926 -15.54 0.86 12.82
N PHE A 927 -14.97 0.78 11.61
CA PHE A 927 -15.33 1.68 10.52
C PHE A 927 -15.29 1.09 9.09
N LEU A 928 -14.50 0.04 8.86
CA LEU A 928 -14.31 -0.62 7.56
C LEU A 928 -14.89 -2.05 7.52
N ASP A 929 -15.71 -2.43 8.49
CA ASP A 929 -16.26 -3.79 8.59
C ASP A 929 -17.00 -4.24 7.32
N ASP A 930 -17.72 -3.31 6.66
CA ASP A 930 -18.43 -3.56 5.40
C ASP A 930 -17.52 -3.69 4.17
N GLU A 931 -16.28 -3.21 4.23
CA GLU A 931 -15.33 -3.23 3.11
C GLU A 931 -14.25 -4.30 3.27
N PHE A 932 -13.86 -4.63 4.49
CA PHE A 932 -12.81 -5.60 4.78
C PHE A 932 -13.36 -6.63 5.73
N ASP A 933 -14.02 -7.65 5.20
CA ASP A 933 -14.75 -8.65 5.98
C ASP A 933 -13.88 -9.89 6.25
N GLN A 934 -13.45 -10.05 7.50
CA GLN A 934 -12.62 -11.17 7.95
C GLN A 934 -13.39 -12.47 8.18
N SER A 935 -14.73 -12.47 8.06
CA SER A 935 -15.51 -13.71 8.15
C SER A 935 -15.41 -14.58 6.88
N LYS A 936 -14.92 -14.00 5.78
CA LYS A 936 -14.76 -14.69 4.51
C LYS A 936 -13.60 -15.67 4.54
N THR A 937 -13.82 -16.82 3.94
CA THR A 937 -12.81 -17.87 3.78
C THR A 937 -12.26 -17.87 2.35
N ALA A 938 -11.14 -18.56 2.15
CA ALA A 938 -10.58 -18.74 0.80
C ALA A 938 -11.57 -19.43 -0.17
N ALA A 939 -12.44 -20.31 0.35
CA ALA A 939 -13.45 -21.01 -0.44
C ALA A 939 -14.51 -20.05 -1.01
N ASP A 940 -14.89 -19.01 -0.26
CA ASP A 940 -15.88 -18.01 -0.69
C ASP A 940 -15.41 -17.18 -1.89
N ILE A 941 -14.09 -17.07 -2.09
CA ILE A 941 -13.48 -16.32 -3.19
C ILE A 941 -13.55 -17.11 -4.51
N GLY A 942 -13.38 -18.44 -4.46
CA GLY A 942 -13.42 -19.30 -5.65
C GLY A 942 -12.34 -18.98 -6.69
N TYR A 943 -11.09 -18.72 -6.26
CA TYR A 943 -9.98 -18.35 -7.15
C TYR A 943 -9.66 -19.46 -8.17
N LYS A 944 -9.49 -19.08 -9.45
CA LYS A 944 -9.16 -19.98 -10.56
C LYS A 944 -7.68 -19.91 -10.92
N SER A 945 -7.01 -21.05 -10.90
CA SER A 945 -5.57 -21.17 -11.17
C SER A 945 -5.32 -21.84 -12.53
N LEU A 946 -4.37 -21.34 -13.32
CA LEU A 946 -4.05 -21.91 -14.64
C LEU A 946 -3.37 -23.27 -14.56
N HIS A 947 -2.63 -23.53 -13.48
CA HIS A 947 -1.91 -24.80 -13.29
C HIS A 947 -2.74 -25.87 -12.58
N ARG A 948 -3.97 -25.55 -12.14
CA ARG A 948 -4.84 -26.53 -11.51
C ARG A 948 -5.21 -27.62 -12.52
N GLY A 949 -4.96 -28.87 -12.17
CA GLY A 949 -5.18 -30.00 -13.07
C GLY A 949 -4.20 -30.07 -14.26
N LEU A 950 -3.11 -29.32 -14.23
CA LEU A 950 -2.09 -29.36 -15.28
C LEU A 950 -1.46 -30.75 -15.36
N ASN A 951 -1.54 -31.37 -16.55
CA ASN A 951 -0.88 -32.64 -16.81
C ASN A 951 0.63 -32.41 -17.01
N LEU A 952 1.41 -32.74 -16.00
CA LEU A 952 2.87 -32.56 -16.01
C LEU A 952 3.56 -33.46 -17.04
N LYS A 953 3.01 -34.65 -17.34
CA LYS A 953 3.52 -35.51 -18.41
C LYS A 953 3.37 -34.85 -19.78
N ALA A 954 2.35 -34.01 -19.96
CA ALA A 954 2.15 -33.26 -21.20
C ALA A 954 3.14 -32.09 -21.34
N LEU A 955 3.87 -31.69 -20.29
CA LEU A 955 4.92 -30.66 -20.35
C LEU A 955 6.34 -31.23 -20.17
N SER A 956 6.46 -32.50 -19.75
CA SER A 956 7.74 -33.15 -19.50
C SER A 956 8.47 -33.47 -20.80
N ILE A 957 9.75 -33.13 -20.86
CA ILE A 957 10.65 -33.58 -21.92
C ILE A 957 11.30 -34.88 -21.44
N ASN A 958 11.27 -35.92 -22.26
CA ASN A 958 12.03 -37.14 -21.98
C ASN A 958 13.52 -36.88 -22.31
N PRO A 959 14.43 -36.86 -21.31
CA PRO A 959 15.82 -36.50 -21.54
C PRO A 959 16.56 -37.51 -22.43
N LEU A 960 16.33 -38.81 -22.22
CA LEU A 960 16.95 -39.89 -23.01
C LEU A 960 16.55 -39.83 -24.49
N VAL A 961 15.28 -39.57 -24.76
CA VAL A 961 14.80 -39.38 -26.14
C VAL A 961 15.44 -38.15 -26.76
N THR A 962 15.57 -37.06 -26.00
CA THR A 962 16.16 -35.81 -26.48
C THR A 962 17.65 -35.98 -26.80
N ALA A 963 18.40 -36.69 -25.95
CA ALA A 963 19.80 -37.00 -26.19
C ALA A 963 19.99 -37.85 -27.45
N ALA A 964 19.21 -38.93 -27.61
CA ALA A 964 19.26 -39.75 -28.82
C ALA A 964 18.89 -38.97 -30.09
N ALA A 965 17.91 -38.06 -29.99
CA ALA A 965 17.48 -37.24 -31.10
C ALA A 965 18.55 -36.20 -31.48
N LEU A 966 19.27 -35.66 -30.49
CA LEU A 966 20.43 -34.80 -30.71
C LEU A 966 21.55 -35.58 -31.45
N ASP A 967 21.85 -36.81 -31.07
CA ASP A 967 22.85 -37.65 -31.76
C ASP A 967 22.46 -37.91 -33.23
N GLU A 968 21.19 -38.22 -33.50
CA GLU A 968 20.65 -38.36 -34.87
C GLU A 968 20.80 -37.05 -35.66
N TRP A 969 20.54 -35.91 -35.03
CA TRP A 969 20.68 -34.61 -35.67
C TRP A 969 22.12 -34.29 -36.04
N VAL A 970 23.08 -34.59 -35.16
CA VAL A 970 24.52 -34.43 -35.47
C VAL A 970 24.93 -35.29 -36.65
N LYS A 971 24.52 -36.57 -36.68
CA LYS A 971 24.78 -37.47 -37.81
C LYS A 971 24.20 -36.93 -39.12
N ALA A 972 22.98 -36.42 -39.08
CA ALA A 972 22.32 -35.86 -40.26
C ALA A 972 23.01 -34.58 -40.77
N VAL A 973 23.41 -33.68 -39.86
CA VAL A 973 24.13 -32.45 -40.20
C VAL A 973 25.54 -32.74 -40.73
N LYS A 974 26.28 -33.70 -40.13
CA LYS A 974 27.58 -34.18 -40.66
C LYS A 974 27.42 -34.76 -42.07
N ALA A 975 26.32 -35.47 -42.33
CA ALA A 975 25.98 -35.99 -43.66
C ALA A 975 25.48 -34.93 -44.67
N LYS A 976 25.61 -33.63 -44.35
CA LYS A 976 25.14 -32.49 -45.16
C LYS A 976 23.64 -32.54 -45.52
N LYS A 977 22.83 -33.30 -44.77
CA LYS A 977 21.38 -33.26 -44.91
C LYS A 977 20.87 -32.04 -44.16
N ASP A 978 20.15 -31.15 -44.85
CA ASP A 978 19.51 -30.01 -44.19
C ASP A 978 18.32 -30.51 -43.36
N THR A 979 18.60 -30.86 -42.12
CA THR A 979 17.63 -31.44 -41.19
C THR A 979 17.42 -30.50 -40.02
N SER A 980 16.15 -30.28 -39.71
CA SER A 980 15.71 -29.51 -38.57
C SER A 980 15.87 -30.30 -37.27
N PHE A 981 16.05 -29.61 -36.14
CA PHE A 981 16.14 -30.25 -34.83
C PHE A 981 14.88 -31.12 -34.56
N PRO A 982 15.04 -32.38 -34.12
CA PRO A 982 13.90 -33.26 -33.87
C PRO A 982 13.03 -32.76 -32.71
N THR A 983 11.74 -32.58 -32.98
CA THR A 983 10.76 -32.10 -31.98
C THR A 983 10.41 -33.19 -30.98
N ARG A 984 9.77 -32.82 -29.87
CA ARG A 984 9.25 -33.77 -28.87
C ARG A 984 8.32 -34.85 -29.48
N TYR A 985 7.68 -34.55 -30.60
CA TYR A 985 6.76 -35.43 -31.32
C TYR A 985 7.44 -36.40 -32.30
N TYR A 986 8.74 -36.25 -32.55
CA TYR A 986 9.48 -37.03 -33.55
C TYR A 986 9.47 -38.55 -33.28
N LYS A 987 9.36 -39.00 -32.01
CA LYS A 987 9.22 -40.44 -31.68
C LYS A 987 7.77 -40.92 -31.53
N LEU A 988 6.81 -40.05 -31.26
CA LEU A 988 5.37 -40.43 -31.26
C LEU A 988 4.89 -40.65 -32.69
N ALA A 989 5.31 -39.78 -33.62
CA ALA A 989 5.02 -39.92 -35.05
C ALA A 989 5.61 -41.22 -35.63
N LYS A 990 6.85 -41.58 -35.30
CA LYS A 990 7.44 -42.86 -35.75
C LYS A 990 6.73 -44.09 -35.18
N LYS A 991 6.15 -44.00 -33.97
CA LYS A 991 5.38 -45.10 -33.34
C LYS A 991 3.95 -45.20 -33.87
N GLU A 992 3.37 -44.10 -34.34
CA GLU A 992 2.07 -44.07 -35.02
C GLU A 992 2.18 -44.44 -36.50
N GLU A 993 3.27 -44.07 -37.19
CA GLU A 993 3.56 -44.54 -38.54
C GLU A 993 3.85 -46.04 -38.57
N THR A 994 4.65 -46.58 -37.63
CA THR A 994 4.84 -48.05 -37.52
C THR A 994 3.57 -48.79 -37.09
N LYS A 995 2.65 -48.15 -36.33
CA LYS A 995 1.34 -48.74 -36.02
C LYS A 995 0.37 -48.67 -37.19
N LYS A 996 0.41 -47.61 -38.02
CA LYS A 996 -0.37 -47.52 -39.25
C LYS A 996 0.10 -48.54 -40.27
N THR A 997 1.40 -48.71 -40.48
CA THR A 997 1.91 -49.73 -41.42
C THR A 997 1.56 -51.17 -41.00
N ILE A 998 1.44 -51.46 -39.69
CA ILE A 998 1.04 -52.77 -39.17
C ILE A 998 -0.50 -52.94 -39.14
N ALA A 999 -1.27 -51.85 -39.00
CA ALA A 999 -2.72 -51.86 -39.06
C ALA A 999 -3.23 -51.96 -40.51
N ASP A 1000 -2.62 -51.21 -41.43
CA ASP A 1000 -2.94 -51.23 -42.86
C ASP A 1000 -2.60 -52.60 -43.49
N GLN A 1001 -1.52 -53.25 -43.06
CA GLN A 1001 -1.19 -54.64 -43.46
C GLN A 1001 -2.10 -55.72 -42.84
N LYS A 1002 -2.85 -55.39 -41.77
CA LYS A 1002 -3.85 -56.30 -41.18
C LYS A 1002 -5.25 -56.06 -41.74
N GLU A 1003 -5.58 -54.84 -42.14
CA GLU A 1003 -6.86 -54.52 -42.79
C GLU A 1003 -6.91 -55.00 -44.24
N GLU A 1004 -5.79 -55.05 -44.98
CA GLU A 1004 -5.76 -55.59 -46.34
C GLU A 1004 -5.98 -57.13 -46.40
N VAL A 1005 -5.69 -57.85 -45.31
CA VAL A 1005 -5.93 -59.30 -45.20
C VAL A 1005 -7.32 -59.64 -44.66
N LEU A 1006 -7.97 -58.69 -43.96
CA LEU A 1006 -9.32 -58.87 -43.39
C LEU A 1006 -10.44 -58.28 -44.27
N ALA A 1007 -10.12 -57.37 -45.20
CA ALA A 1007 -11.09 -56.76 -46.09
C ALA A 1007 -11.58 -57.68 -47.23
N ASP A 1008 -10.84 -58.74 -47.57
CA ASP A 1008 -11.25 -59.72 -48.59
C ASP A 1008 -12.22 -60.80 -48.07
N GLU A 1009 -12.40 -60.95 -46.75
CA GLU A 1009 -13.27 -61.99 -46.17
C GLU A 1009 -14.65 -61.49 -45.68
N PHE A 1010 -14.90 -60.18 -45.63
CA PHE A 1010 -16.08 -59.64 -44.94
C PHE A 1010 -17.11 -58.87 -45.79
N ASN A 1011 -16.98 -58.85 -47.12
CA ASN A 1011 -17.92 -58.16 -48.02
C ASN A 1011 -18.98 -59.09 -48.68
N THR A 1012 -19.54 -60.04 -47.92
CA THR A 1012 -20.79 -60.73 -48.31
C THR A 1012 -21.78 -60.81 -47.15
N GLY A 1013 -22.94 -60.17 -47.31
CA GLY A 1013 -24.13 -60.30 -46.43
C GLY A 1013 -24.45 -59.03 -45.63
N LEU A 1014 -25.22 -58.08 -46.16
CA LEU A 1014 -26.70 -57.97 -46.15
C LEU A 1014 -27.33 -57.47 -44.83
N ASP A 1015 -28.07 -56.37 -45.05
CA ASP A 1015 -29.33 -55.91 -44.46
C ASP A 1015 -29.42 -55.02 -43.19
N LEU A 1016 -30.07 -53.88 -43.46
CA LEU A 1016 -30.64 -52.83 -42.58
C LEU A 1016 -31.78 -53.38 -41.72
N PRO A 1017 -32.06 -52.75 -40.57
CA PRO A 1017 -33.00 -51.61 -40.55
C PRO A 1017 -32.39 -50.27 -40.13
#